data_AF-A0A7X3ZKJ6-F1
#
_entry.id   AF-A0A7X3ZKJ6-F1
#
_cell.length_a   1.000
_cell.length_b   1.000
_cell.length_c   1.000
_cell.angle_alpha   90.00
_cell.angle_beta   90.00
_cell.angle_gamma   90.00
#
_symmetry.space_group_name_H-M   'P 1'
#
loop_
_entity.id
_entity.type
_entity.pdbx_description
1 polymer ?
#
loop_
_entity_poly.entity_id
_entity_poly.type
_entity_poly.pdbx_seq_one_letter_code
_entity_poly.pdbx_strand_id
1 'polypeptide(L)'
;TTCYAWTHQGEKMEEQTLKTLADAPFNKMRMCIFPKDYSYNKNEPVYYPYEGKPLKDWDFTRFNPEFWQHFEKRVQDLLELDIEADIILFHTYDRWDFENMDAESDDRYIRYAVARLAAFRNVWWSLANEYDIMPAKEESDWDRFFQIIRDHDPYQRLRGIHNCRGWYDHNKPWVTHTSIQTSNMAEGIHYRTRYGKPVIYDECRYEGNIPQGWGNITAQQMVQHFWAGTVSGCYVGHGETYAHPEDLLWWAKGGLLCGESPSRINFLKDFMSDAPPFDMLEPVGDDKGIYVLAKQDEYYLVYTTEPQTITVQLHGNNPYKIDGVDTWNMKILPIGTAQPGEYTFAAHRNDFAYRFTPYEPGETLRPEAKASADVLQGSAPLTVAFSAESNLKQRWDFGDGTSSDQTNPTHIYKKLGQYTAILNVTDNEGSSSTTALNINVLPPVPTDIGTYTEFPGSRNELVYFWESTIEDRNGIEAHDDAIITDDGKMDLTNGSFHAKEIDETLLAACKESNQLSIECLVTTDNLKQSGPARIITFSKDVTHRNFTLGQDGNRFAIRIRTPRTGENGQGGEFSFGKIESGKPIHVIVSYFPGNIYCYVDGELVHSGNGIQGDFSNWELFLLLFGDEANGGRNWDGKLSHVAIYSRFVGLEEAAHKFQLIQEKAN
;
A
#
# COMPACT_ATOMS: atom_id res chain seq x y z
N THR A 1 9.35 -13.64 -3.52
CA THR A 1 7.88 -13.69 -3.64
C THR A 1 7.33 -14.82 -2.79
N THR A 2 6.03 -14.85 -2.53
CA THR A 2 5.37 -15.87 -1.72
C THR A 2 4.35 -16.63 -2.55
N CYS A 3 4.45 -17.97 -2.54
CA CYS A 3 3.56 -18.86 -3.26
C CYS A 3 3.45 -20.18 -2.49
N TYR A 4 2.69 -20.18 -1.40
CA TYR A 4 2.84 -21.19 -0.34
C TYR A 4 2.59 -22.63 -0.80
N ALA A 5 1.55 -22.88 -1.60
CA ALA A 5 1.07 -24.23 -1.91
C ALA A 5 1.07 -24.54 -3.41
N TRP A 6 1.93 -23.88 -4.19
CA TRP A 6 1.95 -23.98 -5.64
C TRP A 6 2.21 -25.40 -6.14
N THR A 7 3.08 -26.15 -5.44
CA THR A 7 3.43 -27.56 -5.73
C THR A 7 2.32 -28.56 -5.42
N HIS A 8 1.17 -28.08 -4.93
CA HIS A 8 0.00 -28.88 -4.56
C HIS A 8 -1.22 -28.59 -5.44
N GLN A 9 -1.06 -27.76 -6.48
CA GLN A 9 -2.17 -27.33 -7.33
C GLN A 9 -2.37 -28.16 -8.59
N GLY A 10 -1.50 -29.16 -8.80
CA GLY A 10 -1.51 -30.02 -9.97
C GLY A 10 -0.77 -29.40 -11.16
N GLU A 11 -0.36 -30.28 -12.07
CA GLU A 11 0.61 -29.98 -13.12
C GLU A 11 0.27 -28.72 -13.93
N LYS A 12 -0.99 -28.56 -14.37
CA LYS A 12 -1.38 -27.41 -15.19
C LYS A 12 -1.13 -26.06 -14.49
N MET A 13 -1.45 -25.96 -13.20
CA MET A 13 -1.29 -24.70 -12.45
C MET A 13 0.18 -24.47 -12.06
N GLU A 14 0.89 -25.55 -11.74
CA GLU A 14 2.33 -25.50 -11.47
C GLU A 14 3.13 -25.02 -12.69
N GLU A 15 2.86 -25.56 -13.89
CA GLU A 15 3.52 -25.13 -15.13
C GLU A 15 3.20 -23.67 -15.47
N GLN A 16 1.96 -23.23 -15.22
CA GLN A 16 1.60 -21.81 -15.36
C GLN A 16 2.37 -20.93 -14.37
N THR A 17 2.56 -21.39 -13.14
CA THR A 17 3.34 -20.67 -12.12
C THR A 17 4.79 -20.52 -12.56
N LEU A 18 5.42 -21.59 -13.05
CA LEU A 18 6.78 -21.54 -13.58
C LEU A 18 6.92 -20.57 -14.75
N LYS A 19 5.95 -20.58 -15.68
CA LYS A 19 5.94 -19.62 -16.78
C LYS A 19 5.85 -18.17 -16.28
N THR A 20 4.99 -17.91 -15.31
CA THR A 20 4.87 -16.57 -14.70
C THR A 20 6.16 -16.16 -13.98
N LEU A 21 6.81 -17.08 -13.26
CA LEU A 21 8.08 -16.82 -12.57
C LEU A 21 9.22 -16.50 -13.54
N ALA A 22 9.27 -17.16 -14.71
CA ALA A 22 10.30 -16.91 -15.71
C ALA A 22 10.33 -15.47 -16.22
N ASP A 23 9.17 -14.78 -16.20
CA ASP A 23 9.03 -13.38 -16.60
C ASP A 23 9.02 -12.41 -15.40
N ALA A 24 9.05 -12.93 -14.16
CA ALA A 24 8.96 -12.13 -12.93
C ALA A 24 10.35 -11.78 -12.38
N PRO A 25 10.51 -10.69 -11.61
CA PRO A 25 11.83 -10.23 -11.11
C PRO A 25 12.41 -11.08 -9.98
N PHE A 26 11.65 -12.03 -9.47
CA PHE A 26 11.91 -12.67 -8.19
C PHE A 26 13.00 -13.73 -8.29
N ASN A 27 13.96 -13.68 -7.38
CA ASN A 27 15.05 -14.65 -7.25
C ASN A 27 14.91 -15.55 -6.01
N LYS A 28 13.81 -15.43 -5.25
CA LYS A 28 13.48 -16.30 -4.12
C LYS A 28 11.98 -16.49 -4.02
N MET A 29 11.54 -17.71 -3.73
CA MET A 29 10.13 -18.04 -3.51
C MET A 29 9.91 -18.84 -2.23
N ARG A 30 9.03 -18.34 -1.36
CA ARG A 30 8.56 -19.07 -0.17
C ARG A 30 7.53 -20.12 -0.56
N MET A 31 7.76 -21.38 -0.17
CA MET A 31 6.90 -22.52 -0.53
C MET A 31 6.88 -23.58 0.57
N CYS A 32 5.71 -24.16 0.84
CA CYS A 32 5.48 -25.19 1.85
C CYS A 32 5.76 -26.59 1.29
N ILE A 33 6.48 -27.42 2.06
CA ILE A 33 6.50 -28.86 1.79
C ILE A 33 5.09 -29.40 1.95
N PHE A 34 4.49 -29.23 3.13
CA PHE A 34 3.15 -29.73 3.38
C PHE A 34 2.07 -28.94 2.61
N PRO A 35 0.96 -29.60 2.23
CA PRO A 35 -0.17 -28.92 1.60
C PRO A 35 -0.83 -27.94 2.57
N LYS A 36 -1.47 -26.90 2.03
CA LYS A 36 -2.08 -25.80 2.79
C LYS A 36 -3.61 -25.88 2.74
N ASP A 37 -4.28 -26.02 3.87
CA ASP A 37 -5.73 -25.76 3.96
C ASP A 37 -5.97 -24.37 4.56
N TYR A 38 -6.58 -23.47 3.78
CA TYR A 38 -6.83 -22.10 4.25
C TYR A 38 -7.97 -21.42 3.49
N SER A 39 -8.38 -20.23 3.93
CA SER A 39 -9.21 -19.35 3.10
C SER A 39 -8.57 -19.16 1.72
N TYR A 40 -9.38 -19.30 0.67
CA TYR A 40 -8.96 -19.25 -0.74
C TYR A 40 -8.02 -20.37 -1.20
N ASN A 41 -7.77 -21.41 -0.40
CA ASN A 41 -7.10 -22.63 -0.86
C ASN A 41 -7.75 -23.87 -0.25
N LYS A 42 -8.61 -24.53 -1.04
CA LYS A 42 -9.36 -25.74 -0.67
C LYS A 42 -9.07 -26.93 -1.60
N ASN A 43 -8.10 -26.77 -2.50
CA ASN A 43 -7.67 -27.78 -3.44
C ASN A 43 -7.10 -28.98 -2.68
N GLU A 44 -7.52 -30.19 -3.03
CA GLU A 44 -6.87 -31.41 -2.53
C GLU A 44 -5.54 -31.59 -3.27
N PRO A 45 -4.43 -31.88 -2.56
CA PRO A 45 -3.16 -32.14 -3.19
C PRO A 45 -3.20 -33.46 -3.97
N VAL A 46 -2.44 -33.52 -5.05
CA VAL A 46 -2.32 -34.74 -5.89
C VAL A 46 -1.55 -35.83 -5.16
N TYR A 47 -0.52 -35.44 -4.38
CA TYR A 47 0.34 -36.33 -3.63
C TYR A 47 0.40 -35.91 -2.15
N TYR A 48 0.64 -36.88 -1.27
CA TYR A 48 0.84 -36.65 0.17
C TYR A 48 2.21 -37.17 0.62
N PRO A 49 2.84 -36.57 1.64
CA PRO A 49 4.23 -36.88 2.05
C PRO A 49 4.45 -38.27 2.65
N TYR A 50 3.39 -38.91 3.15
CA TYR A 50 3.41 -40.21 3.83
C TYR A 50 2.50 -41.22 3.15
N GLU A 51 2.80 -42.50 3.33
CA GLU A 51 1.85 -43.57 3.04
C GLU A 51 0.70 -43.54 4.06
N GLY A 52 -0.53 -43.82 3.61
CA GLY A 52 -1.73 -43.76 4.45
C GLY A 52 -2.96 -43.36 3.66
N LYS A 53 -4.03 -42.94 4.35
CA LYS A 53 -5.21 -42.37 3.72
C LYS A 53 -5.33 -40.88 4.09
N PRO A 54 -5.73 -40.02 3.15
CA PRO A 54 -5.99 -38.62 3.49
C PRO A 54 -7.00 -38.51 4.63
N LEU A 55 -6.70 -37.65 5.62
CA LEU A 55 -7.50 -37.38 6.81
C LEU A 55 -7.63 -38.56 7.81
N LYS A 56 -6.99 -39.72 7.57
CA LYS A 56 -7.04 -40.90 8.45
C LYS A 56 -5.79 -41.79 8.33
N ASP A 57 -5.23 -42.19 9.47
CA ASP A 57 -4.27 -43.31 9.55
C ASP A 57 -2.99 -43.13 8.70
N TRP A 58 -2.29 -41.99 8.84
CA TRP A 58 -0.94 -41.83 8.27
C TRP A 58 0.07 -42.76 8.95
N ASP A 59 0.93 -43.39 8.15
CA ASP A 59 2.13 -44.06 8.64
C ASP A 59 3.32 -43.10 8.58
N PHE A 60 3.53 -42.34 9.66
CA PHE A 60 4.66 -41.40 9.79
C PHE A 60 6.05 -42.08 9.81
N THR A 61 6.11 -43.41 9.72
CA THR A 61 7.35 -44.16 9.52
C THR A 61 7.67 -44.41 8.04
N ARG A 62 6.71 -44.19 7.13
CA ARG A 62 6.83 -44.50 5.69
C ARG A 62 6.47 -43.29 4.83
N PHE A 63 7.50 -42.64 4.28
CA PHE A 63 7.32 -41.56 3.31
C PHE A 63 6.80 -42.12 1.98
N ASN A 64 5.98 -41.33 1.29
CA ASN A 64 5.53 -41.61 -0.08
C ASN A 64 6.54 -41.05 -1.09
N PRO A 65 7.34 -41.87 -1.80
CA PRO A 65 8.39 -41.36 -2.68
C PRO A 65 7.88 -40.53 -3.86
N GLU A 66 6.65 -40.75 -4.34
CA GLU A 66 6.10 -39.99 -5.48
C GLU A 66 5.91 -38.51 -5.13
N PHE A 67 5.42 -38.22 -3.92
CA PHE A 67 5.33 -36.85 -3.41
C PHE A 67 6.70 -36.17 -3.39
N TRP A 68 7.70 -36.85 -2.86
CA TRP A 68 9.03 -36.26 -2.71
C TRP A 68 9.74 -36.08 -4.06
N GLN A 69 9.55 -37.00 -5.01
CA GLN A 69 10.05 -36.85 -6.38
C GLN A 69 9.39 -35.68 -7.11
N HIS A 70 8.07 -35.50 -6.93
CA HIS A 70 7.35 -34.34 -7.46
C HIS A 70 7.88 -33.04 -6.87
N PHE A 71 8.02 -32.98 -5.55
CA PHE A 71 8.53 -31.80 -4.85
C PHE A 71 9.97 -31.46 -5.27
N GLU A 72 10.85 -32.46 -5.39
CA GLU A 72 12.22 -32.32 -5.91
C GLU A 72 12.24 -31.77 -7.33
N LYS A 73 11.37 -32.28 -8.22
CA LYS A 73 11.21 -31.73 -9.57
C LYS A 73 10.91 -30.24 -9.51
N ARG A 74 9.98 -29.81 -8.64
CA ARG A 74 9.63 -28.39 -8.52
C ARG A 74 10.73 -27.53 -7.91
N VAL A 75 11.54 -28.06 -7.00
CA VAL A 75 12.76 -27.39 -6.50
C VAL A 75 13.80 -27.25 -7.61
N GLN A 76 13.97 -28.28 -8.44
CA GLN A 76 14.84 -28.27 -9.63
C GLN A 76 14.34 -27.27 -10.70
N ASP A 77 13.03 -27.20 -10.94
CA ASP A 77 12.46 -26.24 -11.89
C ASP A 77 12.77 -24.79 -11.45
N LEU A 78 12.66 -24.48 -10.16
CA LEU A 78 13.09 -23.17 -9.62
C LEU A 78 14.59 -22.93 -9.78
N LEU A 79 15.41 -23.97 -9.60
CA LEU A 79 16.85 -23.89 -9.79
C LEU A 79 17.23 -23.52 -11.23
N GLU A 80 16.48 -24.03 -12.21
CA GLU A 80 16.66 -23.75 -13.64
C GLU A 80 16.24 -22.32 -14.00
N LEU A 81 15.36 -21.71 -13.21
CA LEU A 81 14.96 -20.30 -13.30
C LEU A 81 15.87 -19.34 -12.49
N ASP A 82 16.92 -19.85 -11.85
CA ASP A 82 17.78 -19.08 -10.93
C ASP A 82 17.00 -18.49 -9.73
N ILE A 83 16.06 -19.28 -9.20
CA ILE A 83 15.22 -18.92 -8.06
C ILE A 83 15.57 -19.80 -6.86
N GLU A 84 15.89 -19.13 -5.74
CA GLU A 84 16.04 -19.74 -4.42
C GLU A 84 14.69 -20.30 -3.93
N ALA A 85 14.66 -21.60 -3.66
CA ALA A 85 13.54 -22.29 -3.03
C ALA A 85 13.64 -22.11 -1.51
N ASP A 86 12.84 -21.19 -0.96
CA ASP A 86 12.73 -20.96 0.48
C ASP A 86 11.67 -21.90 1.06
N ILE A 87 12.14 -23.06 1.52
CA ILE A 87 11.33 -24.22 1.84
C ILE A 87 10.84 -24.14 3.28
N ILE A 88 9.53 -23.97 3.43
CA ILE A 88 8.82 -23.99 4.71
C ILE A 88 8.59 -25.44 5.12
N LEU A 89 9.23 -25.86 6.20
CA LEU A 89 9.15 -27.23 6.73
C LEU A 89 7.84 -27.50 7.47
N PHE A 90 7.36 -26.53 8.25
CA PHE A 90 6.15 -26.63 9.06
C PHE A 90 5.27 -25.38 8.92
N HIS A 91 3.96 -25.52 9.12
CA HIS A 91 3.02 -24.40 9.17
C HIS A 91 1.70 -24.83 9.82
N THR A 92 0.87 -23.87 10.21
CA THR A 92 -0.43 -24.12 10.87
C THR A 92 -1.61 -24.33 9.91
N TYR A 93 -1.40 -24.19 8.60
CA TYR A 93 -2.47 -24.30 7.60
C TYR A 93 -2.82 -25.75 7.25
N ASP A 94 -3.27 -26.53 8.22
CA ASP A 94 -3.35 -27.97 8.10
C ASP A 94 -4.72 -28.54 8.50
N ARG A 95 -5.09 -29.62 7.82
CA ARG A 95 -6.24 -30.48 8.17
C ARG A 95 -5.90 -31.96 8.09
N TRP A 96 -4.67 -32.28 7.69
CA TRP A 96 -4.20 -33.65 7.46
C TRP A 96 -3.35 -34.17 8.62
N ASP A 97 -3.16 -33.38 9.68
CA ASP A 97 -2.48 -33.75 10.93
C ASP A 97 -0.94 -33.83 10.82
N PHE A 98 -0.36 -33.19 9.80
CA PHE A 98 1.08 -33.03 9.64
C PHE A 98 1.65 -32.02 10.65
N GLU A 99 0.86 -31.04 11.10
CA GLU A 99 1.32 -30.09 12.12
C GLU A 99 1.44 -30.73 13.52
N ASN A 100 0.71 -31.81 13.78
CA ASN A 100 0.60 -32.46 15.10
C ASN A 100 1.40 -33.77 15.24
N MET A 101 2.35 -34.03 14.32
CA MET A 101 3.25 -35.18 14.42
C MET A 101 3.98 -35.22 15.77
N ASP A 102 4.23 -36.43 16.28
CA ASP A 102 5.07 -36.62 17.48
C ASP A 102 6.54 -36.26 17.22
N ALA A 103 7.30 -36.06 18.30
CA ALA A 103 8.69 -35.59 18.20
C ALA A 103 9.61 -36.52 17.39
N GLU A 104 9.39 -37.85 17.44
CA GLU A 104 10.18 -38.81 16.66
C GLU A 104 9.87 -38.70 15.16
N SER A 105 8.60 -38.51 14.83
CA SER A 105 8.12 -38.32 13.47
C SER A 105 8.61 -37.00 12.88
N ASP A 106 8.59 -35.91 13.67
CA ASP A 106 9.21 -34.63 13.27
C ASP A 106 10.71 -34.79 12.95
N ASP A 107 11.47 -35.46 13.82
CA ASP A 107 12.91 -35.65 13.62
C ASP A 107 13.21 -36.53 12.42
N ARG A 108 12.39 -37.56 12.18
CA ARG A 108 12.49 -38.42 11.01
C ARG A 108 12.20 -37.63 9.74
N TYR A 109 11.14 -36.82 9.75
CA TYR A 109 10.74 -35.94 8.66
C TYR A 109 11.85 -34.96 8.28
N ILE A 110 12.37 -34.20 9.25
CA ILE A 110 13.40 -33.19 8.99
C ILE A 110 14.66 -33.84 8.41
N ARG A 111 15.11 -34.96 8.99
CA ARG A 111 16.28 -35.69 8.46
C ARG A 111 16.04 -36.20 7.04
N TYR A 112 14.82 -36.67 6.75
CA TYR A 112 14.46 -37.11 5.41
C TYR A 112 14.42 -35.96 4.41
N ALA A 113 13.80 -34.82 4.77
CA ALA A 113 13.78 -33.62 3.95
C ALA A 113 15.19 -33.12 3.64
N VAL A 114 16.06 -33.03 4.65
CA VAL A 114 17.47 -32.62 4.50
C VAL A 114 18.22 -33.59 3.59
N ALA A 115 18.10 -34.90 3.82
CA ALA A 115 18.79 -35.91 3.01
C ALA A 115 18.42 -35.84 1.51
N ARG A 116 17.19 -35.44 1.20
CA ARG A 116 16.68 -35.32 -0.16
C ARG A 116 17.00 -33.99 -0.82
N LEU A 117 16.83 -32.89 -0.09
CA LEU A 117 16.80 -31.55 -0.68
C LEU A 117 18.09 -30.74 -0.47
N ALA A 118 18.93 -31.07 0.51
CA ALA A 118 20.14 -30.27 0.80
C ALA A 118 21.14 -30.19 -0.38
N ALA A 119 21.13 -31.20 -1.26
CA ALA A 119 21.99 -31.24 -2.45
C ALA A 119 21.62 -30.17 -3.49
N PHE A 120 20.38 -29.70 -3.53
CA PHE A 120 19.95 -28.63 -4.43
C PHE A 120 20.52 -27.30 -3.95
N ARG A 121 21.25 -26.59 -4.83
CA ARG A 121 22.02 -25.42 -4.41
C ARG A 121 21.18 -24.21 -4.02
N ASN A 122 19.96 -24.13 -4.54
CA ASN A 122 19.01 -23.05 -4.34
C ASN A 122 18.11 -23.27 -3.11
N VAL A 123 18.37 -24.26 -2.26
CA VAL A 123 17.51 -24.56 -1.10
C VAL A 123 17.87 -23.68 0.08
N TRP A 124 16.86 -23.04 0.66
CA TRP A 124 16.89 -22.39 1.97
C TRP A 124 15.87 -23.08 2.88
N TRP A 125 16.16 -23.13 4.18
CA TRP A 125 15.30 -23.76 5.19
C TRP A 125 14.56 -22.70 6.01
N SER A 126 13.26 -22.55 5.78
CA SER A 126 12.37 -21.86 6.70
C SER A 126 11.73 -22.89 7.63
N LEU A 127 12.13 -22.93 8.92
CA LEU A 127 11.63 -23.96 9.84
C LEU A 127 10.11 -23.97 9.94
N ALA A 128 9.51 -22.79 9.97
CA ALA A 128 8.07 -22.66 9.89
C ALA A 128 7.66 -21.36 9.21
N ASN A 129 6.40 -21.34 8.79
CA ASN A 129 5.65 -20.11 8.58
C ASN A 129 4.68 -19.94 9.74
N GLU A 130 4.77 -18.81 10.44
CA GLU A 130 3.94 -18.48 11.61
C GLU A 130 4.18 -19.47 12.77
N TYR A 131 5.45 -19.65 13.16
CA TYR A 131 5.89 -20.69 14.12
C TYR A 131 5.20 -20.60 15.50
N ASP A 132 4.93 -19.38 15.96
CA ASP A 132 4.48 -19.06 17.32
C ASP A 132 2.99 -19.29 17.54
N ILE A 133 2.25 -19.67 16.50
CA ILE A 133 0.83 -20.06 16.59
C ILE A 133 0.61 -21.55 16.31
N MET A 134 1.68 -22.35 16.15
CA MET A 134 1.58 -23.79 16.00
C MET A 134 1.35 -24.46 17.37
N PRO A 135 0.16 -25.00 17.65
CA PRO A 135 -0.21 -25.42 19.00
C PRO A 135 0.52 -26.67 19.50
N ALA A 136 1.06 -27.49 18.60
CA ALA A 136 1.73 -28.74 18.94
C ALA A 136 3.24 -28.61 19.15
N LYS A 137 3.83 -27.42 18.97
CA LYS A 137 5.28 -27.21 19.02
C LYS A 137 5.63 -26.13 20.04
N GLU A 138 6.68 -26.38 20.82
CA GLU A 138 7.23 -25.43 21.79
C GLU A 138 8.51 -24.77 21.26
N GLU A 139 8.98 -23.68 21.89
CA GLU A 139 10.22 -23.01 21.45
C GLU A 139 11.44 -23.94 21.41
N SER A 140 11.53 -24.88 22.37
CA SER A 140 12.59 -25.88 22.41
C SER A 140 12.57 -26.86 21.23
N ASP A 141 11.40 -27.09 20.61
CA ASP A 141 11.30 -27.92 19.42
C ASP A 141 11.94 -27.22 18.22
N TRP A 142 11.71 -25.92 18.07
CA TRP A 142 12.36 -25.13 17.01
C TRP A 142 13.88 -25.11 17.15
N ASP A 143 14.39 -24.99 18.38
CA ASP A 143 15.83 -25.11 18.66
C ASP A 143 16.39 -26.47 18.25
N ARG A 144 15.68 -27.56 18.60
CA ARG A 144 16.02 -28.92 18.21
C ARG A 144 16.01 -29.09 16.69
N PHE A 145 15.00 -28.59 15.99
CA PHE A 145 14.89 -28.68 14.54
C PHE A 145 16.03 -27.96 13.83
N PHE A 146 16.39 -26.76 14.27
CA PHE A 146 17.56 -26.06 13.75
C PHE A 146 18.85 -26.86 13.92
N GLN A 147 19.04 -27.48 15.08
CA GLN A 147 20.22 -28.30 15.37
C GLN A 147 20.26 -29.55 14.49
N ILE A 148 19.13 -30.22 14.28
CA ILE A 148 19.04 -31.37 13.38
C ILE A 148 19.45 -30.98 11.96
N ILE A 149 18.91 -29.88 11.44
CA ILE A 149 19.27 -29.38 10.10
C ILE A 149 20.76 -29.04 10.06
N ARG A 150 21.28 -28.28 11.02
CA ARG A 150 22.71 -27.94 11.12
C ARG A 150 23.59 -29.19 11.10
N ASP A 151 23.20 -30.24 11.81
CA ASP A 151 24.02 -31.44 11.98
C ASP A 151 23.92 -32.40 10.77
N HIS A 152 22.84 -32.33 9.98
CA HIS A 152 22.58 -33.25 8.86
C HIS A 152 22.68 -32.60 7.47
N ASP A 153 22.69 -31.28 7.36
CA ASP A 153 22.87 -30.55 6.10
C ASP A 153 24.37 -30.31 5.84
N PRO A 154 25.04 -31.11 5.00
CA PRO A 154 26.48 -31.00 4.80
C PRO A 154 26.89 -29.72 4.06
N TYR A 155 25.95 -29.00 3.45
CA TYR A 155 26.22 -27.79 2.68
C TYR A 155 25.93 -26.51 3.47
N GLN A 156 25.37 -26.65 4.67
CA GLN A 156 25.01 -25.54 5.55
C GLN A 156 24.17 -24.46 4.83
N ARG A 157 23.10 -24.90 4.15
CA ARG A 157 22.14 -24.00 3.50
C ARG A 157 21.62 -22.95 4.48
N LEU A 158 21.21 -21.80 3.92
CA LEU A 158 20.62 -20.73 4.72
C LEU A 158 19.37 -21.27 5.44
N ARG A 159 19.20 -20.85 6.69
CA ARG A 159 18.11 -21.26 7.56
C ARG A 159 17.63 -20.13 8.47
N GLY A 160 16.31 -20.01 8.57
CA GLY A 160 15.57 -19.02 9.35
C GLY A 160 14.23 -19.58 9.84
N ILE A 161 13.45 -18.76 10.54
CA ILE A 161 12.12 -19.13 11.03
C ILE A 161 11.23 -17.89 11.03
N HIS A 162 10.01 -18.02 10.49
CA HIS A 162 9.10 -16.90 10.28
C HIS A 162 8.01 -16.85 11.34
N ASN A 163 7.79 -15.67 11.92
CA ASN A 163 6.82 -15.43 12.99
C ASN A 163 5.43 -15.02 12.48
N CYS A 164 4.47 -14.92 13.40
CA CYS A 164 3.16 -14.27 13.24
C CYS A 164 3.00 -13.14 14.27
N ARG A 165 3.09 -13.47 15.57
CA ARG A 165 2.88 -12.54 16.69
C ARG A 165 4.10 -12.47 17.62
N GLY A 166 4.70 -13.61 17.90
CA GLY A 166 5.91 -13.78 18.69
C GLY A 166 7.18 -13.37 17.94
N TRP A 167 8.32 -13.41 18.64
CA TRP A 167 9.64 -13.13 18.07
C TRP A 167 10.62 -14.19 18.52
N TYR A 168 11.25 -14.87 17.56
CA TYR A 168 12.30 -15.83 17.85
C TYR A 168 13.64 -15.11 18.08
N ASP A 169 14.50 -15.66 18.93
CA ASP A 169 15.84 -15.09 19.10
C ASP A 169 16.75 -15.47 17.91
N HIS A 170 16.79 -14.60 16.90
CA HIS A 170 17.62 -14.80 15.73
C HIS A 170 19.13 -14.65 16.00
N ASN A 171 19.57 -14.25 17.21
CA ASN A 171 21.00 -14.28 17.57
C ASN A 171 21.56 -15.69 17.71
N LYS A 172 20.69 -16.69 17.95
CA LYS A 172 21.08 -18.09 18.13
C LYS A 172 22.01 -18.57 16.99
N PRO A 173 23.10 -19.30 17.29
CA PRO A 173 24.21 -19.53 16.35
C PRO A 173 23.84 -20.41 15.15
N TRP A 174 22.74 -21.17 15.22
CA TRP A 174 22.23 -21.97 14.12
C TRP A 174 21.36 -21.20 13.12
N VAL A 175 20.94 -19.97 13.46
CA VAL A 175 20.17 -19.10 12.58
C VAL A 175 21.14 -18.34 11.67
N THR A 176 20.87 -18.33 10.36
CA THR A 176 21.74 -17.62 9.39
C THR A 176 21.27 -16.20 9.09
N HIS A 177 19.95 -15.97 9.13
CA HIS A 177 19.32 -14.69 8.85
C HIS A 177 18.01 -14.56 9.64
N THR A 178 17.56 -13.32 9.78
CA THR A 178 16.26 -12.97 10.38
C THR A 178 15.19 -13.00 9.28
N SER A 179 14.15 -13.83 9.46
CA SER A 179 13.02 -13.99 8.55
C SER A 179 11.77 -13.59 9.31
N ILE A 180 11.11 -12.49 8.93
CA ILE A 180 10.08 -11.85 9.77
C ILE A 180 8.80 -11.48 9.03
N GLN A 181 7.69 -11.56 9.77
CA GLN A 181 6.39 -11.02 9.39
C GLN A 181 6.13 -9.71 10.14
N THR A 182 6.18 -8.59 9.42
CA THR A 182 5.80 -7.27 9.91
C THR A 182 5.76 -6.28 8.74
N SER A 183 4.81 -5.34 8.76
CA SER A 183 4.80 -4.20 7.82
C SER A 183 5.34 -2.92 8.46
N ASN A 184 5.91 -2.99 9.66
CA ASN A 184 6.59 -1.86 10.26
C ASN A 184 7.99 -1.72 9.65
N MET A 185 8.07 -0.97 8.55
CA MET A 185 9.33 -0.74 7.84
C MET A 185 10.28 0.19 8.60
N ALA A 186 9.80 0.86 9.66
CA ALA A 186 10.56 1.82 10.46
C ALA A 186 11.52 1.17 11.49
N GLU A 187 11.69 -0.15 11.45
CA GLU A 187 12.46 -0.92 12.44
C GLU A 187 13.62 -1.70 11.80
N GLY A 188 13.92 -1.48 10.52
CA GLY A 188 14.93 -2.24 9.79
C GLY A 188 16.32 -2.14 10.43
N ILE A 189 16.79 -0.92 10.71
CA ILE A 189 18.04 -0.65 11.43
C ILE A 189 18.03 -1.27 12.83
N HIS A 190 16.89 -1.22 13.53
CA HIS A 190 16.74 -1.83 14.85
C HIS A 190 16.93 -3.35 14.77
N TYR A 191 16.27 -4.04 13.83
CA TYR A 191 16.41 -5.48 13.65
C TYR A 191 17.84 -5.88 13.26
N ARG A 192 18.49 -5.14 12.36
CA ARG A 192 19.89 -5.37 11.98
C ARG A 192 20.82 -5.25 13.20
N THR A 193 20.63 -4.21 14.01
CA THR A 193 21.43 -3.96 15.22
C THR A 193 21.18 -5.03 16.28
N ARG A 194 19.91 -5.43 16.47
CA ARG A 194 19.50 -6.41 17.48
C ARG A 194 20.03 -7.81 17.21
N TYR A 195 20.07 -8.22 15.95
CA TYR A 195 20.40 -9.59 15.57
C TYR A 195 21.78 -9.78 14.93
N GLY A 196 22.41 -8.69 14.45
CA GLY A 196 23.74 -8.75 13.82
C GLY A 196 23.82 -9.67 12.59
N LYS A 197 22.68 -9.90 11.91
CA LYS A 197 22.51 -10.81 10.77
C LYS A 197 21.68 -10.15 9.68
N PRO A 198 21.72 -10.66 8.43
CA PRO A 198 20.82 -10.20 7.38
C PRO A 198 19.36 -10.26 7.83
N VAL A 199 18.58 -9.21 7.53
CA VAL A 199 17.16 -9.11 7.87
C VAL A 199 16.34 -9.18 6.61
N ILE A 200 15.36 -10.07 6.59
CA ILE A 200 14.43 -10.29 5.49
C ILE A 200 13.01 -10.11 6.03
N TYR A 201 12.34 -9.07 5.54
CA TYR A 201 10.89 -8.91 5.68
C TYR A 201 10.21 -9.89 4.73
N ASP A 202 10.17 -11.16 5.10
CA ASP A 202 9.62 -12.22 4.26
C ASP A 202 8.11 -12.06 4.01
N GLU A 203 7.40 -11.43 4.95
CA GLU A 203 6.00 -11.03 4.80
C GLU A 203 5.76 -9.62 5.37
N CYS A 204 5.53 -8.64 4.50
CA CYS A 204 5.23 -7.24 4.87
C CYS A 204 3.83 -6.81 4.41
N ARG A 205 2.83 -7.70 4.56
CA ARG A 205 1.54 -7.67 3.86
C ARG A 205 1.70 -7.87 2.35
N TYR A 206 0.59 -8.01 1.63
CA TYR A 206 0.55 -8.31 0.20
C TYR A 206 -0.30 -7.32 -0.59
N GLU A 207 0.16 -7.03 -1.81
CA GLU A 207 -0.61 -6.28 -2.79
C GLU A 207 -1.84 -7.10 -3.18
N GLY A 208 -3.05 -6.56 -3.06
CA GLY A 208 -4.24 -7.33 -3.41
C GLY A 208 -5.55 -6.72 -2.95
N ASN A 209 -6.61 -7.53 -3.00
CA ASN A 209 -7.98 -7.09 -2.74
C ASN A 209 -8.80 -8.03 -1.82
N ILE A 210 -8.16 -9.03 -1.21
CA ILE A 210 -8.84 -9.91 -0.24
C ILE A 210 -9.19 -9.14 1.04
N PRO A 211 -10.24 -9.51 1.79
CA PRO A 211 -10.70 -8.71 2.93
C PRO A 211 -9.78 -8.74 4.16
N GLN A 212 -8.81 -9.66 4.18
CA GLN A 212 -7.87 -9.79 5.28
C GLN A 212 -6.84 -8.67 5.24
N GLY A 213 -6.60 -8.04 6.41
CA GLY A 213 -5.67 -6.91 6.52
C GLY A 213 -4.25 -7.21 6.05
N TRP A 214 -3.82 -8.46 6.02
CA TRP A 214 -2.50 -8.84 5.50
C TRP A 214 -2.42 -8.91 3.97
N GLY A 215 -3.54 -8.88 3.22
CA GLY A 215 -3.55 -9.10 1.77
C GLY A 215 -4.30 -8.04 0.96
N ASN A 216 -4.28 -6.79 1.42
CA ASN A 216 -5.09 -5.72 0.85
C ASN A 216 -4.37 -4.37 0.75
N ILE A 217 -3.04 -4.36 0.66
CA ILE A 217 -2.31 -3.12 0.36
C ILE A 217 -2.32 -2.85 -1.13
N THR A 218 -2.12 -1.59 -1.51
CA THR A 218 -1.95 -1.22 -2.92
C THR A 218 -0.57 -1.60 -3.45
N ALA A 219 -0.43 -1.63 -4.77
CA ALA A 219 0.85 -1.79 -5.44
C ALA A 219 1.88 -0.74 -5.00
N GLN A 220 1.45 0.52 -4.86
CA GLN A 220 2.28 1.64 -4.43
C GLN A 220 2.80 1.43 -3.00
N GLN A 221 1.94 0.95 -2.10
CA GLN A 221 2.35 0.61 -0.74
C GLN A 221 3.36 -0.54 -0.73
N MET A 222 3.17 -1.56 -1.57
CA MET A 222 4.15 -2.65 -1.73
C MET A 222 5.50 -2.12 -2.23
N VAL A 223 5.50 -1.27 -3.25
CA VAL A 223 6.73 -0.62 -3.77
C VAL A 223 7.40 0.21 -2.68
N GLN A 224 6.63 0.98 -1.90
CA GLN A 224 7.15 1.75 -0.76
C GLN A 224 7.81 0.86 0.29
N HIS A 225 7.23 -0.30 0.63
CA HIS A 225 7.87 -1.26 1.54
C HIS A 225 9.21 -1.76 0.98
N PHE A 226 9.28 -2.08 -0.30
CA PHE A 226 10.53 -2.50 -0.94
C PHE A 226 11.62 -1.43 -0.88
N TRP A 227 11.28 -0.17 -1.19
CA TRP A 227 12.24 0.94 -1.10
C TRP A 227 12.67 1.21 0.34
N ALA A 228 11.73 1.32 1.28
CA ALA A 228 12.04 1.54 2.70
C ALA A 228 12.93 0.42 3.26
N GLY A 229 12.53 -0.84 3.11
CA GLY A 229 13.31 -1.99 3.61
C GLY A 229 14.70 -2.10 2.98
N THR A 230 14.81 -1.85 1.67
CA THR A 230 16.12 -1.89 0.97
C THR A 230 17.04 -0.79 1.49
N VAL A 231 16.53 0.44 1.65
CA VAL A 231 17.33 1.58 2.12
C VAL A 231 17.67 1.46 3.62
N SER A 232 16.88 0.73 4.40
CA SER A 232 17.27 0.30 5.77
C SER A 232 18.32 -0.82 5.80
N GLY A 233 18.87 -1.23 4.65
CA GLY A 233 19.87 -2.30 4.54
C GLY A 233 19.31 -3.70 4.78
N CYS A 234 18.00 -3.89 4.54
CA CYS A 234 17.29 -5.17 4.66
C CYS A 234 16.85 -5.69 3.28
N TYR A 235 16.28 -6.89 3.26
CA TYR A 235 15.65 -7.50 2.08
C TYR A 235 14.14 -7.60 2.29
N VAL A 236 13.35 -7.59 1.22
CA VAL A 236 11.88 -7.57 1.29
C VAL A 236 11.27 -8.64 0.40
N GLY A 237 10.30 -9.38 0.95
CA GLY A 237 9.51 -10.41 0.28
C GLY A 237 8.24 -9.83 -0.32
N HIS A 238 8.03 -10.08 -1.61
CA HIS A 238 6.77 -9.77 -2.30
C HIS A 238 5.71 -10.84 -2.04
N GLY A 239 4.43 -10.45 -2.05
CA GLY A 239 3.34 -11.36 -2.34
C GLY A 239 2.13 -10.61 -2.90
N GLU A 240 1.25 -11.37 -3.55
CA GLU A 240 0.09 -10.85 -4.26
C GLU A 240 -1.17 -11.68 -3.96
N THR A 241 -2.28 -10.98 -3.71
CA THR A 241 -3.57 -11.53 -3.29
C THR A 241 -4.74 -10.90 -4.05
N TYR A 242 -4.62 -10.76 -5.37
CA TYR A 242 -5.76 -10.42 -6.23
C TYR A 242 -6.64 -11.65 -6.46
N ALA A 243 -7.86 -11.63 -5.92
CA ALA A 243 -8.85 -12.67 -6.20
C ALA A 243 -9.23 -12.65 -7.68
N HIS A 244 -9.09 -13.77 -8.36
CA HIS A 244 -9.41 -13.92 -9.78
C HIS A 244 -10.68 -14.79 -9.99
N PRO A 245 -11.54 -14.51 -10.99
CA PRO A 245 -12.73 -15.31 -11.28
C PRO A 245 -12.47 -16.79 -11.55
N GLU A 246 -11.27 -17.13 -12.03
CA GLU A 246 -10.83 -18.52 -12.26
C GLU A 246 -10.22 -19.19 -11.01
N ASP A 247 -10.48 -18.64 -9.82
CA ASP A 247 -9.98 -19.16 -8.53
C ASP A 247 -8.43 -19.21 -8.44
N LEU A 248 -7.78 -18.27 -9.14
CA LEU A 248 -6.35 -18.00 -9.03
C LEU A 248 -6.10 -17.04 -7.87
N LEU A 249 -5.05 -17.31 -7.09
CA LEU A 249 -4.57 -16.42 -6.04
C LEU A 249 -3.09 -16.71 -5.81
N TRP A 250 -2.22 -15.84 -6.32
CA TRP A 250 -0.77 -16.05 -6.39
C TRP A 250 -0.17 -16.51 -5.05
N TRP A 251 -0.42 -15.76 -3.98
CA TRP A 251 0.10 -16.02 -2.63
C TRP A 251 -0.06 -17.47 -2.15
N ALA A 252 -1.19 -18.11 -2.45
CA ALA A 252 -1.45 -19.49 -2.05
C ALA A 252 -1.14 -20.49 -3.16
N LYS A 253 -1.67 -20.27 -4.36
CA LYS A 253 -1.76 -21.29 -5.41
C LYS A 253 -0.76 -21.09 -6.55
N GLY A 254 -0.26 -19.88 -6.73
CA GLY A 254 0.47 -19.49 -7.93
C GLY A 254 -0.48 -19.17 -9.08
N GLY A 255 -0.08 -19.54 -10.29
CA GLY A 255 -0.76 -19.15 -11.52
C GLY A 255 -0.20 -17.85 -12.08
N LEU A 256 -1.03 -16.82 -12.18
CA LEU A 256 -0.68 -15.52 -12.78
C LEU A 256 -0.47 -14.46 -11.70
N LEU A 257 0.46 -13.53 -11.99
CA LEU A 257 0.57 -12.26 -11.29
C LEU A 257 -0.29 -11.23 -12.04
N CYS A 258 -1.13 -10.53 -11.29
CA CYS A 258 -2.07 -9.52 -11.78
C CYS A 258 -1.72 -8.11 -11.29
N GLY A 259 -0.80 -8.00 -10.33
CA GLY A 259 -0.42 -6.76 -9.68
C GLY A 259 0.51 -5.89 -10.50
N GLU A 260 0.70 -4.67 -10.01
CA GLU A 260 1.52 -3.65 -10.65
C GLU A 260 2.90 -3.51 -10.01
N SER A 261 3.11 -3.97 -8.77
CA SER A 261 4.42 -3.87 -8.10
C SER A 261 5.54 -4.71 -8.72
N PRO A 262 5.34 -5.89 -9.36
CA PRO A 262 6.46 -6.69 -9.86
C PRO A 262 7.41 -5.94 -10.81
N SER A 263 6.89 -5.19 -11.78
CA SER A 263 7.75 -4.42 -12.69
C SER A 263 8.55 -3.33 -11.97
N ARG A 264 7.99 -2.70 -10.94
CA ARG A 264 8.66 -1.66 -10.13
C ARG A 264 9.70 -2.27 -9.18
N ILE A 265 9.44 -3.48 -8.68
CA ILE A 265 10.44 -4.26 -7.93
C ILE A 265 11.61 -4.64 -8.84
N ASN A 266 11.36 -5.00 -10.11
CA ASN A 266 12.43 -5.20 -11.08
C ASN A 266 13.27 -3.92 -11.27
N PHE A 267 12.61 -2.77 -11.40
CA PHE A 267 13.30 -1.50 -11.51
C PHE A 267 14.20 -1.20 -10.30
N LEU A 268 13.74 -1.47 -9.07
CA LEU A 268 14.59 -1.34 -7.89
C LEU A 268 15.79 -2.31 -7.93
N LYS A 269 15.58 -3.56 -8.35
CA LYS A 269 16.66 -4.55 -8.50
C LYS A 269 17.72 -4.09 -9.49
N ASP A 270 17.31 -3.64 -10.68
CA ASP A 270 18.20 -3.13 -11.72
C ASP A 270 18.91 -1.85 -11.24
N PHE A 271 18.17 -0.93 -10.62
CA PHE A 271 18.71 0.30 -10.05
C PHE A 271 19.81 0.04 -9.00
N MET A 272 19.59 -0.93 -8.11
CA MET A 272 20.57 -1.30 -7.09
C MET A 272 21.75 -2.10 -7.65
N SER A 273 21.62 -2.70 -8.84
CA SER A 273 22.75 -3.38 -9.50
C SER A 273 23.85 -2.41 -9.96
N ASP A 274 23.50 -1.13 -10.16
CA ASP A 274 24.42 -0.03 -10.46
C ASP A 274 25.03 0.64 -9.20
N ALA A 275 24.60 0.24 -7.99
CA ALA A 275 25.13 0.75 -6.74
C ALA A 275 26.42 0.00 -6.32
N PRO A 276 27.21 0.52 -5.36
CA PRO A 276 28.23 -0.28 -4.71
C PRO A 276 27.64 -1.60 -4.17
N PRO A 277 28.45 -2.67 -4.03
CA PRO A 277 27.98 -3.93 -3.48
C PRO A 277 27.19 -3.72 -2.19
N PHE A 278 26.02 -4.35 -2.09
CA PHE A 278 25.05 -4.06 -1.04
C PHE A 278 25.58 -4.29 0.38
N ASP A 279 26.54 -5.20 0.54
CA ASP A 279 27.24 -5.49 1.79
C ASP A 279 28.27 -4.42 2.21
N MET A 280 28.61 -3.49 1.31
CA MET A 280 29.43 -2.31 1.59
C MET A 280 28.59 -1.06 1.91
N LEU A 281 27.26 -1.16 1.83
CA LEU A 281 26.35 -0.07 2.13
C LEU A 281 25.87 -0.14 3.59
N GLU A 282 25.90 1.01 4.26
CA GLU A 282 25.46 1.16 5.64
C GLU A 282 24.20 2.03 5.71
N PRO A 283 23.14 1.58 6.41
CA PRO A 283 21.99 2.43 6.66
C PRO A 283 22.34 3.46 7.74
N VAL A 284 22.26 4.74 7.38
CA VAL A 284 22.62 5.90 8.22
C VAL A 284 21.44 6.85 8.47
N GLY A 285 20.24 6.48 8.01
CA GLY A 285 18.99 7.18 8.32
C GLY A 285 18.47 6.89 9.73
N ASP A 286 17.24 7.34 10.02
CA ASP A 286 16.58 7.11 11.31
C ASP A 286 15.46 6.07 11.24
N ASP A 287 15.12 5.59 10.03
CA ASP A 287 13.97 4.75 9.70
C ASP A 287 12.61 5.33 10.16
N LYS A 288 12.54 6.60 10.57
CA LYS A 288 11.32 7.28 11.06
C LYS A 288 10.79 8.25 10.03
N GLY A 289 10.69 7.76 8.79
CA GLY A 289 10.26 8.55 7.63
C GLY A 289 11.43 9.03 6.78
N ILE A 290 12.67 9.01 7.28
CA ILE A 290 13.90 9.32 6.54
C ILE A 290 14.81 8.09 6.48
N TYR A 291 14.89 7.51 5.30
CA TYR A 291 15.71 6.34 5.03
C TYR A 291 16.94 6.78 4.25
N VAL A 292 18.14 6.42 4.72
CA VAL A 292 19.39 6.72 4.02
C VAL A 292 20.29 5.50 4.03
N LEU A 293 20.72 5.06 2.85
CA LEU A 293 21.68 3.99 2.62
C LEU A 293 22.94 4.58 1.97
N ALA A 294 24.10 4.39 2.58
CA ALA A 294 25.30 5.09 2.15
C ALA A 294 26.54 4.20 2.16
N LYS A 295 27.44 4.45 1.21
CA LYS A 295 28.87 4.16 1.35
C LYS A 295 29.55 5.52 1.41
N GLN A 296 30.09 5.85 2.57
CA GLN A 296 30.65 7.18 2.83
C GLN A 296 31.63 7.58 1.71
N ASP A 297 31.56 8.84 1.28
CA ASP A 297 32.40 9.42 0.21
C ASP A 297 32.15 8.90 -1.21
N GLU A 298 31.31 7.87 -1.39
CA GLU A 298 31.11 7.20 -2.68
C GLU A 298 29.65 7.17 -3.16
N TYR A 299 28.69 7.00 -2.25
CA TYR A 299 27.29 6.77 -2.61
C TYR A 299 26.35 7.12 -1.46
N TYR A 300 25.27 7.84 -1.76
CA TYR A 300 24.16 8.03 -0.82
C TYR A 300 22.85 7.82 -1.56
N LEU A 301 21.93 7.06 -0.97
CA LEU A 301 20.58 6.86 -1.46
C LEU A 301 19.60 7.25 -0.36
N VAL A 302 18.76 8.24 -0.65
CA VAL A 302 17.79 8.82 0.28
C VAL A 302 16.39 8.46 -0.20
N TYR A 303 15.54 7.99 0.69
CA TYR A 303 14.14 7.71 0.43
C TYR A 303 13.26 8.21 1.58
N THR A 304 12.10 8.77 1.26
CA THR A 304 11.13 9.23 2.25
C THR A 304 9.74 8.74 1.94
N THR A 305 9.02 8.36 2.99
CA THR A 305 7.65 7.85 2.89
C THR A 305 6.58 8.95 2.95
N GLU A 306 6.99 10.20 3.16
CA GLU A 306 6.14 11.39 3.20
C GLU A 306 6.89 12.64 2.73
N PRO A 307 6.21 13.65 2.18
CA PRO A 307 6.83 14.92 1.83
C PRO A 307 7.43 15.63 3.05
N GLN A 308 8.72 15.93 3.00
CA GLN A 308 9.44 16.56 4.12
C GLN A 308 10.74 17.21 3.66
N THR A 309 11.33 18.03 4.53
CA THR A 309 12.68 18.57 4.32
C THR A 309 13.70 17.61 4.91
N ILE A 310 14.71 17.26 4.12
CA ILE A 310 15.77 16.32 4.49
C ILE A 310 17.10 17.05 4.46
N THR A 311 17.97 16.70 5.40
CA THR A 311 19.36 17.13 5.40
C THR A 311 20.26 15.90 5.35
N VAL A 312 21.19 15.87 4.40
CA VAL A 312 22.20 14.83 4.28
C VAL A 312 23.60 15.41 4.44
N GLN A 313 24.47 14.68 5.12
CA GLN A 313 25.88 15.02 5.24
C GLN A 313 26.67 14.33 4.13
N LEU A 314 27.07 15.10 3.11
CA LEU A 314 27.88 14.61 2.00
C LEU A 314 29.35 14.78 2.34
N HIS A 315 30.06 13.67 2.52
CA HIS A 315 31.48 13.68 2.87
C HIS A 315 32.37 13.81 1.62
N GLY A 316 33.68 13.98 1.83
CA GLY A 316 34.66 14.06 0.74
C GLY A 316 34.88 15.48 0.21
N ASN A 317 35.61 15.57 -0.91
CA ASN A 317 36.04 16.85 -1.48
C ASN A 317 35.40 17.18 -2.83
N ASN A 318 34.78 16.21 -3.49
CA ASN A 318 34.20 16.37 -4.81
C ASN A 318 32.70 16.69 -4.70
N PRO A 319 32.16 17.59 -5.52
CA PRO A 319 30.71 17.74 -5.67
C PRO A 319 30.03 16.40 -5.99
N TYR A 320 28.72 16.33 -5.78
CA TYR A 320 27.90 15.15 -6.04
C TYR A 320 26.85 15.41 -7.12
N LYS A 321 26.72 14.48 -8.06
CA LYS A 321 25.56 14.36 -8.95
C LYS A 321 24.35 13.95 -8.14
N ILE A 322 23.23 14.63 -8.32
CA ILE A 322 21.95 14.29 -7.71
C ILE A 322 21.05 13.69 -8.78
N ASP A 323 20.71 12.42 -8.66
CA ASP A 323 19.66 11.79 -9.46
C ASP A 323 18.38 11.65 -8.63
N GLY A 324 17.28 12.12 -9.18
CA GLY A 324 15.95 11.80 -8.70
C GLY A 324 15.46 10.49 -9.29
N VAL A 325 14.79 9.67 -8.49
CA VAL A 325 14.34 8.35 -8.90
C VAL A 325 12.84 8.28 -8.64
N ASP A 326 12.04 8.41 -9.71
CA ASP A 326 10.60 8.15 -9.64
C ASP A 326 10.39 6.64 -9.55
N THR A 327 10.09 6.19 -8.33
CA THR A 327 10.04 4.77 -7.99
C THR A 327 8.84 4.06 -8.62
N TRP A 328 7.78 4.81 -8.93
CA TRP A 328 6.54 4.26 -9.50
C TRP A 328 6.56 4.24 -11.02
N ASN A 329 7.01 5.33 -11.63
CA ASN A 329 7.12 5.47 -13.08
C ASN A 329 8.44 4.91 -13.64
N MET A 330 9.33 4.43 -12.77
CA MET A 330 10.59 3.76 -13.12
C MET A 330 11.50 4.65 -13.98
N LYS A 331 11.67 5.92 -13.56
CA LYS A 331 12.47 6.93 -14.26
C LYS A 331 13.57 7.47 -13.34
N ILE A 332 14.78 7.59 -13.89
CA ILE A 332 15.89 8.30 -13.26
C ILE A 332 16.04 9.66 -13.95
N LEU A 333 16.01 10.73 -13.17
CA LEU A 333 16.02 12.11 -13.60
C LEU A 333 17.28 12.79 -13.07
N PRO A 334 18.16 13.36 -13.91
CA PRO A 334 19.30 14.11 -13.40
C PRO A 334 18.77 15.41 -12.77
N ILE A 335 18.85 15.60 -11.46
CA ILE A 335 18.27 16.76 -10.76
C ILE A 335 19.23 17.94 -10.67
N GLY A 336 20.52 17.67 -10.46
CA GLY A 336 21.52 18.74 -10.36
C GLY A 336 22.81 18.31 -9.65
N THR A 337 23.42 19.28 -8.96
CA THR A 337 24.72 19.14 -8.27
C THR A 337 24.60 19.60 -6.83
N ALA A 338 25.10 18.80 -5.89
CA ALA A 338 25.31 19.18 -4.49
C ALA A 338 26.80 19.40 -4.21
N GLN A 339 27.12 20.38 -3.36
CA GLN A 339 28.48 20.54 -2.83
C GLN A 339 28.71 19.61 -1.64
N PRO A 340 29.96 19.20 -1.33
CA PRO A 340 30.26 18.53 -0.08
C PRO A 340 29.85 19.36 1.13
N GLY A 341 29.50 18.68 2.22
CA GLY A 341 29.00 19.30 3.44
C GLY A 341 27.54 18.96 3.71
N GLU A 342 26.91 19.82 4.52
CA GLU A 342 25.49 19.72 4.81
C GLU A 342 24.69 20.15 3.57
N TYR A 343 23.80 19.28 3.10
CA TYR A 343 22.93 19.55 1.96
C TYR A 343 21.47 19.32 2.34
N THR A 344 20.67 20.39 2.28
CA THR A 344 19.25 20.38 2.64
C THR A 344 18.39 20.56 1.40
N PHE A 345 17.37 19.72 1.25
CA PHE A 345 16.41 19.80 0.16
C PHE A 345 15.01 19.35 0.59
N ALA A 346 13.99 19.77 -0.15
CA ALA A 346 12.63 19.31 0.06
C ALA A 346 12.34 18.08 -0.80
N ALA A 347 11.97 16.97 -0.17
CA ALA A 347 11.37 15.83 -0.84
C ALA A 347 9.86 16.06 -0.93
N HIS A 348 9.34 16.25 -2.13
CA HIS A 348 7.94 16.65 -2.34
C HIS A 348 6.96 15.47 -2.47
N ARG A 349 7.47 14.24 -2.51
CA ARG A 349 6.71 13.03 -2.86
C ARG A 349 7.16 11.84 -2.02
N ASN A 350 6.24 10.91 -1.77
CA ASN A 350 6.47 9.67 -1.01
C ASN A 350 6.86 8.46 -1.89
N ASP A 351 6.91 8.65 -3.21
CA ASP A 351 7.26 7.66 -4.22
C ASP A 351 8.51 8.08 -5.00
N PHE A 352 9.41 8.83 -4.37
CA PHE A 352 10.59 9.40 -5.02
C PHE A 352 11.84 9.25 -4.13
N ALA A 353 12.92 8.73 -4.71
CA ALA A 353 14.23 8.61 -4.04
C ALA A 353 15.26 9.56 -4.65
N TYR A 354 16.35 9.80 -3.94
CA TYR A 354 17.45 10.67 -4.38
C TYR A 354 18.78 9.94 -4.23
N ARG A 355 19.51 9.78 -5.32
CA ARG A 355 20.85 9.19 -5.36
C ARG A 355 21.90 10.27 -5.52
N PHE A 356 22.92 10.22 -4.69
CA PHE A 356 24.09 11.08 -4.73
C PHE A 356 25.32 10.24 -5.07
N THR A 357 26.03 10.62 -6.13
CA THR A 357 27.31 10.02 -6.53
C THR A 357 28.34 11.12 -6.79
N PRO A 358 29.59 11.00 -6.32
CA PRO A 358 30.58 12.05 -6.51
C PRO A 358 30.88 12.22 -8.01
N TYR A 359 31.20 13.46 -8.40
CA TYR A 359 31.79 13.73 -9.71
C TYR A 359 33.21 13.18 -9.76
N GLU A 360 33.58 12.68 -10.94
CA GLU A 360 34.98 12.34 -11.23
C GLU A 360 35.81 13.62 -11.40
N PRO A 361 37.11 13.61 -11.08
CA PRO A 361 37.98 14.77 -11.29
C PRO A 361 37.95 15.26 -12.75
N GLY A 362 37.50 16.50 -12.95
CA GLY A 362 37.40 17.13 -14.27
C GLY A 362 36.10 16.85 -15.02
N GLU A 363 35.16 16.11 -14.44
CA GLU A 363 33.80 15.96 -14.97
C GLU A 363 33.03 17.29 -14.89
N THR A 364 32.34 17.67 -15.97
CA THR A 364 31.53 18.89 -16.04
C THR A 364 30.32 18.79 -15.12
N LEU A 365 30.13 19.79 -14.25
CA LEU A 365 28.98 19.85 -13.36
C LEU A 365 27.68 20.03 -14.15
N ARG A 366 26.61 19.35 -13.71
CA ARG A 366 25.27 19.51 -14.27
C ARG A 366 24.82 20.97 -14.20
N PRO A 367 24.15 21.47 -15.25
CA PRO A 367 23.60 22.82 -15.26
C PRO A 367 22.50 22.99 -14.20
N GLU A 368 22.13 24.22 -13.89
CA GLU A 368 20.96 24.49 -13.04
C GLU A 368 19.68 24.49 -13.88
N ALA A 369 18.66 23.75 -13.44
CA ALA A 369 17.33 23.76 -14.04
C ALA A 369 16.34 24.44 -13.09
N LYS A 370 15.69 25.50 -13.57
CA LYS A 370 14.68 26.27 -12.83
C LYS A 370 13.46 26.47 -13.70
N ALA A 371 12.30 26.17 -13.13
CA ALA A 371 11.01 26.20 -13.82
C ALA A 371 9.96 26.93 -12.98
N SER A 372 9.05 27.62 -13.65
CA SER A 372 7.84 28.17 -13.05
C SER A 372 6.64 28.00 -14.00
N ALA A 373 5.44 28.14 -13.44
CA ALA A 373 4.18 28.15 -14.18
C ALA A 373 3.31 29.29 -13.64
N ASP A 374 2.46 29.85 -14.49
CA ASP A 374 1.49 30.88 -14.11
C ASP A 374 0.40 30.35 -13.17
N VAL A 375 -0.02 29.10 -13.35
CA VAL A 375 -0.95 28.38 -12.48
C VAL A 375 -0.47 26.95 -12.24
N LEU A 376 -0.64 26.45 -11.01
CA LEU A 376 -0.34 25.06 -10.64
C LEU A 376 -1.59 24.21 -10.48
N GLN A 377 -2.78 24.82 -10.52
CA GLN A 377 -4.05 24.12 -10.44
C GLN A 377 -5.17 24.89 -11.13
N GLY A 378 -6.21 24.18 -11.55
CA GLY A 378 -7.44 24.78 -12.08
C GLY A 378 -8.32 23.76 -12.80
N SER A 379 -9.49 24.21 -13.26
CA SER A 379 -10.48 23.37 -13.93
C SER A 379 -10.05 22.93 -15.32
N ALA A 380 -10.40 21.71 -15.73
CA ALA A 380 -10.24 21.28 -17.12
C ALA A 380 -11.19 22.07 -18.08
N PRO A 381 -10.74 22.43 -19.30
CA PRO A 381 -9.35 22.37 -19.75
C PRO A 381 -8.49 23.46 -19.09
N LEU A 382 -7.36 23.07 -18.50
CA LEU A 382 -6.44 24.00 -17.83
C LEU A 382 -5.34 24.42 -18.80
N THR A 383 -5.28 25.71 -19.11
CA THR A 383 -4.17 26.29 -19.89
C THR A 383 -3.09 26.78 -18.92
N VAL A 384 -1.85 26.33 -19.11
CA VAL A 384 -0.71 26.67 -18.26
C VAL A 384 0.41 27.23 -19.13
N ALA A 385 0.92 28.41 -18.77
CA ALA A 385 2.11 29.00 -19.35
C ALA A 385 3.34 28.67 -18.48
N PHE A 386 4.28 27.95 -19.07
CA PHE A 386 5.52 27.55 -18.41
C PHE A 386 6.66 28.51 -18.74
N SER A 387 7.57 28.69 -17.79
CA SER A 387 8.79 29.47 -17.96
C SER A 387 10.01 28.72 -17.43
N ALA A 388 11.14 28.86 -18.12
CA ALA A 388 12.42 28.31 -17.71
C ALA A 388 13.47 29.43 -17.51
N GLU A 389 14.21 29.39 -16.41
CA GLU A 389 15.30 30.34 -16.16
C GLU A 389 16.63 29.80 -16.69
N SER A 390 16.70 29.50 -17.99
CA SER A 390 17.92 29.02 -18.65
C SER A 390 17.98 29.45 -20.11
N ASN A 391 19.19 29.69 -20.61
CA ASN A 391 19.48 29.93 -22.03
C ASN A 391 19.98 28.68 -22.76
N LEU A 392 20.04 27.53 -22.07
CA LEU A 392 20.48 26.26 -22.61
C LEU A 392 19.35 25.57 -23.40
N LYS A 393 19.66 24.42 -24.03
CA LYS A 393 18.66 23.62 -24.74
C LYS A 393 17.64 23.10 -23.75
N GLN A 394 16.35 23.22 -24.09
CA GLN A 394 15.24 22.89 -23.20
C GLN A 394 14.31 21.87 -23.84
N ARG A 395 13.73 21.02 -23.00
CA ARG A 395 12.66 20.11 -23.36
C ARG A 395 11.71 19.95 -22.18
N TRP A 396 10.44 20.21 -22.43
CA TRP A 396 9.35 20.01 -21.48
C TRP A 396 8.65 18.69 -21.78
N ASP A 397 8.46 17.85 -20.76
CA ASP A 397 7.49 16.74 -20.74
C ASP A 397 6.35 17.17 -19.82
N PHE A 398 5.13 17.24 -20.32
CA PHE A 398 4.00 17.74 -19.53
C PHE A 398 3.37 16.66 -18.64
N GLY A 399 3.83 15.41 -18.73
CA GLY A 399 3.30 14.31 -17.92
C GLY A 399 1.95 13.74 -18.42
N ASP A 400 1.38 14.28 -19.49
CA ASP A 400 0.17 13.78 -20.16
C ASP A 400 0.48 13.01 -21.46
N GLY A 401 1.76 12.70 -21.69
CA GLY A 401 2.28 12.06 -22.90
C GLY A 401 2.67 13.04 -24.01
N THR A 402 2.52 14.35 -23.79
CA THR A 402 2.95 15.39 -24.74
C THR A 402 4.23 16.10 -24.27
N SER A 403 4.93 16.74 -25.20
CA SER A 403 6.21 17.42 -24.94
C SER A 403 6.40 18.65 -25.83
N SER A 404 7.31 19.54 -25.44
CA SER A 404 7.68 20.73 -26.23
C SER A 404 9.17 21.04 -26.10
N ASP A 405 9.79 21.52 -27.19
CA ASP A 405 11.16 22.03 -27.18
C ASP A 405 11.20 23.59 -27.18
N GLN A 406 10.05 24.24 -26.98
CA GLN A 406 9.99 25.70 -26.80
C GLN A 406 10.50 26.11 -25.42
N THR A 407 11.12 27.29 -25.32
CA THR A 407 11.66 27.82 -24.05
C THR A 407 10.55 28.08 -23.02
N ASN A 408 9.52 28.82 -23.42
CA ASN A 408 8.37 29.16 -22.57
C ASN A 408 7.07 28.69 -23.25
N PRO A 409 6.77 27.38 -23.22
CA PRO A 409 5.59 26.84 -23.89
C PRO A 409 4.30 27.17 -23.13
N THR A 410 3.19 27.23 -23.86
CA THR A 410 1.84 27.15 -23.28
C THR A 410 1.28 25.76 -23.59
N HIS A 411 0.75 25.08 -22.57
CA HIS A 411 0.15 23.76 -22.70
C HIS A 411 -1.28 23.72 -22.18
N ILE A 412 -2.12 22.85 -22.76
CA ILE A 412 -3.53 22.71 -22.37
C ILE A 412 -3.78 21.28 -21.90
N TYR A 413 -3.97 21.12 -20.59
CA TYR A 413 -4.38 19.86 -20.00
C TYR A 413 -5.89 19.68 -20.12
N LYS A 414 -6.31 18.70 -20.93
CA LYS A 414 -7.74 18.46 -21.22
C LYS A 414 -8.43 17.49 -20.26
N LYS A 415 -7.66 16.62 -19.63
CA LYS A 415 -8.18 15.56 -18.76
C LYS A 415 -7.91 15.90 -17.30
N LEU A 416 -8.84 15.55 -16.43
CA LEU A 416 -8.72 15.63 -14.99
C LEU A 416 -7.53 14.79 -14.51
N GLY A 417 -6.88 15.23 -13.43
CA GLY A 417 -5.79 14.49 -12.80
C GLY A 417 -4.63 15.38 -12.40
N GLN A 418 -3.65 14.76 -11.77
CA GLN A 418 -2.39 15.39 -11.40
C GLN A 418 -1.31 15.01 -12.42
N TYR A 419 -0.59 16.01 -12.91
CA TYR A 419 0.49 15.85 -13.88
C TYR A 419 1.80 16.36 -13.29
N THR A 420 2.91 15.67 -13.57
CA THR A 420 4.24 16.15 -13.25
C THR A 420 4.89 16.68 -14.53
N ALA A 421 4.90 18.01 -14.69
CA ALA A 421 5.59 18.66 -15.80
C ALA A 421 7.09 18.73 -15.49
N ILE A 422 7.93 18.15 -16.34
CA ILE A 422 9.38 18.06 -16.18
C ILE A 422 10.05 18.95 -17.22
N LEU A 423 10.81 19.94 -16.76
CA LEU A 423 11.78 20.66 -17.59
C LEU A 423 13.10 19.90 -17.56
N ASN A 424 13.63 19.55 -18.74
CA ASN A 424 14.99 19.09 -18.93
C ASN A 424 15.81 20.19 -19.62
N VAL A 425 16.93 20.56 -19.02
CA VAL A 425 17.90 21.53 -19.53
C VAL A 425 19.18 20.79 -19.89
N THR A 426 19.72 20.99 -21.09
CA THR A 426 20.97 20.35 -21.55
C THR A 426 21.96 21.41 -22.03
N ASP A 427 23.18 21.34 -21.53
CA ASP A 427 24.26 22.23 -21.96
C ASP A 427 24.87 21.82 -23.32
N ASN A 428 25.88 22.57 -23.77
CA ASN A 428 26.54 22.33 -25.05
C ASN A 428 27.46 21.10 -25.04
N GLU A 429 27.82 20.60 -23.86
CA GLU A 429 28.68 19.42 -23.66
C GLU A 429 27.85 18.13 -23.50
N GLY A 430 26.53 18.27 -23.38
CA GLY A 430 25.58 17.16 -23.25
C GLY A 430 25.18 16.84 -21.82
N SER A 431 25.69 17.58 -20.82
CA SER A 431 25.27 17.43 -19.42
C SER A 431 23.86 17.99 -19.24
N SER A 432 23.04 17.31 -18.44
CA SER A 432 21.64 17.65 -18.28
C SER A 432 21.19 17.72 -16.84
N SER A 433 20.14 18.50 -16.61
CA SER A 433 19.49 18.65 -15.32
C SER A 433 18.00 18.86 -15.51
N THR A 434 17.21 18.45 -14.52
CA THR A 434 15.77 18.43 -14.56
C THR A 434 15.18 19.06 -13.32
N THR A 435 14.01 19.67 -13.50
CA THR A 435 13.17 20.15 -12.41
C THR A 435 11.72 19.83 -12.75
N ALA A 436 10.89 19.65 -11.72
CA ALA A 436 9.50 19.23 -11.87
C ALA A 436 8.53 20.25 -11.26
N LEU A 437 7.36 20.39 -11.88
CA LEU A 437 6.21 21.12 -11.38
C LEU A 437 4.99 20.20 -11.33
N ASN A 438 4.25 20.20 -10.23
CA ASN A 438 3.00 19.44 -10.12
C ASN A 438 1.83 20.33 -10.55
N ILE A 439 1.08 19.87 -11.56
CA ILE A 439 -0.08 20.56 -12.11
C ILE A 439 -1.34 19.75 -11.78
N ASN A 440 -2.28 20.34 -11.04
CA ASN A 440 -3.52 19.70 -10.62
C ASN A 440 -4.70 20.17 -11.48
N VAL A 441 -5.22 19.28 -12.32
CA VAL A 441 -6.35 19.57 -13.21
C VAL A 441 -7.62 19.02 -12.57
N LEU A 442 -8.46 19.94 -12.10
CA LEU A 442 -9.64 19.66 -11.30
C LEU A 442 -10.89 19.60 -12.18
N PRO A 443 -11.98 18.95 -11.72
CA PRO A 443 -13.28 19.04 -12.37
C PRO A 443 -13.75 20.50 -12.49
N PRO A 444 -14.52 20.84 -13.53
CA PRO A 444 -15.13 22.16 -13.65
C PRO A 444 -15.95 22.49 -12.41
N VAL A 445 -15.64 23.61 -11.76
CA VAL A 445 -16.47 24.15 -10.68
C VAL A 445 -17.70 24.87 -11.24
N PRO A 446 -18.85 24.83 -10.56
CA PRO A 446 -20.01 25.60 -10.99
C PRO A 446 -19.72 27.10 -11.03
N THR A 447 -20.27 27.81 -12.00
CA THR A 447 -20.14 29.28 -12.11
C THR A 447 -20.83 30.04 -10.98
N ASP A 448 -21.74 29.38 -10.28
CA ASP A 448 -22.48 29.91 -9.16
C ASP A 448 -22.31 29.02 -7.92
N ILE A 449 -21.40 29.46 -7.05
CA ILE A 449 -21.14 28.84 -5.76
C ILE A 449 -21.91 29.54 -4.62
N GLY A 450 -22.67 30.61 -4.88
CA GLY A 450 -23.06 31.58 -3.85
C GLY A 450 -24.32 32.42 -4.06
N THR A 451 -25.28 32.02 -4.91
CA THR A 451 -26.61 32.67 -4.92
C THR A 451 -27.53 32.23 -3.77
N TYR A 452 -27.21 31.14 -3.07
CA TYR A 452 -27.94 30.66 -1.90
C TYR A 452 -27.24 31.11 -0.62
N THR A 453 -27.95 31.84 0.24
CA THR A 453 -27.45 32.33 1.54
C THR A 453 -27.69 31.33 2.67
N GLU A 454 -28.06 30.09 2.35
CA GLU A 454 -28.39 29.02 3.31
C GLU A 454 -27.72 27.71 2.91
N PHE A 455 -27.57 26.79 3.86
CA PHE A 455 -27.05 25.45 3.60
C PHE A 455 -27.92 24.73 2.55
N PRO A 456 -27.33 23.92 1.63
CA PRO A 456 -25.91 23.62 1.49
C PRO A 456 -25.16 24.59 0.54
N GLY A 457 -25.62 25.82 0.38
CA GLY A 457 -25.08 26.76 -0.61
C GLY A 457 -25.44 26.30 -2.02
N SER A 458 -24.43 26.01 -2.86
CA SER A 458 -24.67 25.51 -4.22
C SER A 458 -25.49 24.22 -4.25
N ARG A 459 -26.50 24.17 -5.13
CA ARG A 459 -27.38 23.00 -5.35
C ARG A 459 -27.12 22.28 -6.69
N ASN A 460 -26.09 22.69 -7.43
CA ASN A 460 -25.72 22.04 -8.68
C ASN A 460 -25.21 20.62 -8.40
N GLU A 461 -25.77 19.63 -9.13
CA GLU A 461 -25.50 18.20 -8.97
C GLU A 461 -25.65 17.70 -7.51
N LEU A 462 -26.47 18.42 -6.72
CA LEU A 462 -26.89 18.00 -5.39
C LEU A 462 -27.81 16.79 -5.54
N VAL A 463 -27.44 15.71 -4.87
CA VAL A 463 -28.15 14.43 -4.94
C VAL A 463 -29.01 14.26 -3.70
N TYR A 464 -28.42 14.51 -2.53
CA TYR A 464 -29.11 14.41 -1.26
C TYR A 464 -28.78 15.64 -0.42
N PHE A 465 -29.77 16.16 0.28
CA PHE A 465 -29.51 17.06 1.40
C PHE A 465 -30.49 16.78 2.52
N TRP A 466 -30.01 16.97 3.72
CA TRP A 466 -30.80 16.99 4.91
C TRP A 466 -30.36 18.16 5.79
N GLU A 467 -31.36 18.93 6.21
CA GLU A 467 -31.24 19.98 7.20
C GLU A 467 -32.52 19.95 8.04
N SER A 468 -32.42 20.20 9.33
CA SER A 468 -33.60 20.23 10.19
C SER A 468 -34.46 21.46 9.89
N THR A 469 -35.51 21.26 9.10
CA THR A 469 -36.70 22.11 9.10
C THR A 469 -37.86 21.34 9.72
N ILE A 470 -38.73 22.02 10.48
CA ILE A 470 -39.87 21.42 11.20
C ILE A 470 -40.82 20.67 10.24
N GLU A 471 -40.79 20.99 8.95
CA GLU A 471 -41.73 20.50 7.94
C GLU A 471 -41.26 19.25 7.16
N ASP A 472 -39.98 18.85 7.23
CA ASP A 472 -39.43 17.82 6.33
C ASP A 472 -38.73 16.63 7.04
N ARG A 473 -39.37 16.08 8.08
CA ARG A 473 -38.96 14.82 8.72
C ARG A 473 -39.23 13.57 7.86
N ASN A 474 -39.73 13.73 6.63
CA ASN A 474 -40.19 12.62 5.79
C ASN A 474 -39.06 11.93 4.99
N GLY A 475 -37.88 12.57 4.87
CA GLY A 475 -36.75 12.04 4.09
C GLY A 475 -35.84 11.04 4.82
N ILE A 476 -36.10 10.73 6.09
CA ILE A 476 -35.28 9.83 6.91
C ILE A 476 -36.14 8.88 7.75
N GLU A 477 -35.58 7.71 8.08
CA GLU A 477 -36.18 6.70 8.98
C GLU A 477 -35.27 6.44 10.17
N ALA A 478 -35.80 6.58 11.39
CA ALA A 478 -35.04 6.26 12.60
C ALA A 478 -34.98 4.74 12.83
N HIS A 479 -33.80 4.27 13.22
CA HIS A 479 -33.56 2.92 13.70
C HIS A 479 -32.86 2.97 15.06
N ASP A 480 -33.23 2.03 15.94
CA ASP A 480 -32.77 1.95 17.32
C ASP A 480 -33.05 3.25 18.11
N ASP A 481 -32.07 3.77 18.84
CA ASP A 481 -32.25 4.91 19.76
C ASP A 481 -32.09 6.28 19.08
N ALA A 482 -31.98 6.33 17.74
CA ALA A 482 -31.77 7.56 17.01
C ALA A 482 -32.98 8.50 17.10
N ILE A 483 -32.71 9.77 17.41
CA ILE A 483 -33.75 10.80 17.55
C ILE A 483 -33.34 12.10 16.86
N ILE A 484 -34.34 12.88 16.48
CA ILE A 484 -34.13 14.30 16.18
C ILE A 484 -34.34 15.07 17.48
N THR A 485 -33.29 15.75 17.95
CA THR A 485 -33.33 16.54 19.18
C THR A 485 -34.19 17.79 19.02
N ASP A 486 -34.56 18.41 20.14
CA ASP A 486 -35.35 19.65 20.15
C ASP A 486 -34.64 20.82 19.44
N ASP A 487 -33.31 20.82 19.40
CA ASP A 487 -32.48 21.77 18.65
C ASP A 487 -32.24 21.35 17.18
N GLY A 488 -32.97 20.33 16.69
CA GLY A 488 -32.99 19.95 15.28
C GLY A 488 -31.77 19.16 14.80
N LYS A 489 -31.09 18.43 15.68
CA LYS A 489 -29.93 17.60 15.30
C LYS A 489 -30.31 16.13 15.25
N MET A 490 -29.76 15.38 14.30
CA MET A 490 -29.74 13.93 14.38
C MET A 490 -28.83 13.53 15.54
N ASP A 491 -29.39 13.03 16.62
CA ASP A 491 -28.64 12.31 17.65
C ASP A 491 -28.52 10.86 17.23
N LEU A 492 -27.28 10.44 16.98
CA LEU A 492 -26.94 9.12 16.47
C LEU A 492 -26.38 8.21 17.57
N THR A 493 -26.42 8.67 18.82
CA THR A 493 -25.95 7.89 19.97
C THR A 493 -26.77 6.61 20.11
N ASN A 494 -26.15 5.46 19.83
CA ASN A 494 -26.77 4.12 19.83
C ASN A 494 -27.92 3.94 18.83
N GLY A 495 -27.93 4.71 17.74
CA GLY A 495 -28.90 4.48 16.68
C GLY A 495 -28.45 5.02 15.33
N SER A 496 -29.30 4.83 14.34
CA SER A 496 -29.03 5.29 12.98
C SER A 496 -30.26 5.87 12.30
N PHE A 497 -30.01 6.64 11.25
CA PHE A 497 -31.04 7.04 10.30
C PHE A 497 -30.75 6.46 8.92
N HIS A 498 -31.79 6.00 8.23
CA HIS A 498 -31.75 5.67 6.80
C HIS A 498 -32.37 6.80 5.98
N ALA A 499 -31.69 7.26 4.93
CA ALA A 499 -32.26 8.18 3.97
C ALA A 499 -33.26 7.48 3.03
N LYS A 500 -34.49 7.99 2.95
CA LYS A 500 -35.56 7.38 2.13
C LYS A 500 -35.44 7.75 0.66
N GLU A 501 -35.79 6.79 -0.21
CA GLU A 501 -36.00 6.99 -1.66
C GLU A 501 -34.83 7.64 -2.42
N ILE A 502 -33.59 7.51 -1.92
CA ILE A 502 -32.42 8.15 -2.51
C ILE A 502 -31.38 7.18 -3.07
N ASP A 503 -31.36 5.94 -2.58
CA ASP A 503 -30.27 4.98 -2.82
C ASP A 503 -29.97 4.74 -4.31
N GLU A 504 -31.02 4.54 -5.13
CA GLU A 504 -30.87 4.34 -6.58
C GLU A 504 -30.38 5.61 -7.29
N THR A 505 -30.90 6.77 -6.91
CA THR A 505 -30.51 8.08 -7.45
C THR A 505 -29.06 8.39 -7.14
N LEU A 506 -28.63 8.13 -5.90
CA LEU A 506 -27.25 8.33 -5.46
C LEU A 506 -26.28 7.42 -6.19
N LEU A 507 -26.62 6.13 -6.31
CA LEU A 507 -25.82 5.18 -7.07
C LEU A 507 -25.66 5.63 -8.52
N ALA A 508 -26.77 5.93 -9.21
CA ALA A 508 -26.74 6.30 -10.61
C ALA A 508 -25.92 7.58 -10.85
N ALA A 509 -26.16 8.62 -10.05
CA ALA A 509 -25.49 9.92 -10.20
C ALA A 509 -23.97 9.80 -9.99
N CYS A 510 -23.53 9.06 -8.96
CA CYS A 510 -22.10 8.87 -8.71
C CYS A 510 -21.45 8.03 -9.82
N LYS A 511 -22.09 6.94 -10.29
CA LYS A 511 -21.53 6.11 -11.38
C LYS A 511 -21.43 6.87 -12.71
N GLU A 512 -22.36 7.78 -12.97
CA GLU A 512 -22.33 8.61 -14.17
C GLU A 512 -21.20 9.65 -14.12
N SER A 513 -21.05 10.34 -12.99
CA SER A 513 -20.07 11.42 -12.87
C SER A 513 -18.67 10.96 -12.49
N ASN A 514 -18.55 9.76 -11.88
CA ASN A 514 -17.38 9.27 -11.16
C ASN A 514 -16.85 10.22 -10.09
N GLN A 515 -17.75 11.03 -9.53
CA GLN A 515 -17.44 12.05 -8.53
C GLN A 515 -18.39 11.94 -7.34
N LEU A 516 -17.85 12.22 -6.15
CA LEU A 516 -18.59 12.21 -4.89
C LEU A 516 -18.09 13.36 -4.03
N SER A 517 -18.99 14.22 -3.54
CA SER A 517 -18.69 15.07 -2.38
C SER A 517 -19.67 14.82 -1.26
N ILE A 518 -19.16 14.60 -0.05
CA ILE A 518 -19.91 14.46 1.19
C ILE A 518 -19.62 15.70 2.03
N GLU A 519 -20.66 16.44 2.40
CA GLU A 519 -20.59 17.61 3.26
C GLU A 519 -21.45 17.39 4.50
N CYS A 520 -20.91 17.66 5.69
CA CYS A 520 -21.69 17.58 6.91
C CYS A 520 -21.16 18.48 8.03
N LEU A 521 -22.05 18.82 8.98
CA LEU A 521 -21.69 19.50 10.23
C LEU A 521 -21.85 18.54 11.41
N VAL A 522 -20.70 18.14 11.96
CA VAL A 522 -20.54 17.03 12.92
C VAL A 522 -20.25 17.56 14.32
N THR A 523 -20.78 16.93 15.38
CA THR A 523 -20.39 17.22 16.77
C THR A 523 -20.33 15.92 17.58
N THR A 524 -19.27 15.70 18.36
CA THR A 524 -19.14 14.54 19.26
C THR A 524 -18.30 14.89 20.48
N ASP A 525 -18.56 14.25 21.61
CA ASP A 525 -17.71 14.29 22.80
C ASP A 525 -16.82 13.04 22.95
N ASN A 526 -17.05 12.02 22.12
CA ASN A 526 -16.38 10.73 22.22
C ASN A 526 -15.18 10.67 21.26
N LEU A 527 -13.98 10.99 21.77
CA LEU A 527 -12.74 10.97 20.99
C LEU A 527 -12.00 9.62 21.00
N LYS A 528 -12.68 8.53 21.40
CA LYS A 528 -12.06 7.21 21.62
C LYS A 528 -12.72 6.09 20.83
N GLN A 529 -13.52 6.41 19.81
CA GLN A 529 -14.20 5.41 19.01
C GLN A 529 -13.21 4.59 18.18
N SER A 530 -13.39 3.26 18.15
CA SER A 530 -12.59 2.37 17.30
C SER A 530 -13.08 2.46 15.86
N GLY A 531 -12.24 2.98 14.97
CA GLY A 531 -12.69 3.36 13.65
C GLY A 531 -12.69 2.27 12.56
N PRO A 532 -13.22 2.62 11.37
CA PRO A 532 -14.10 3.77 11.15
C PRO A 532 -15.50 3.52 11.75
N ALA A 533 -15.87 4.25 12.81
CA ALA A 533 -17.23 4.36 13.31
C ALA A 533 -18.04 5.24 12.35
N ARG A 534 -19.30 4.91 12.04
CA ARG A 534 -19.98 5.43 10.85
C ARG A 534 -20.69 6.75 11.10
N ILE A 535 -20.13 7.84 10.57
CA ILE A 535 -20.83 9.12 10.53
C ILE A 535 -21.84 9.07 9.38
N ILE A 536 -21.37 8.82 8.15
CA ILE A 536 -22.18 8.66 6.94
C ILE A 536 -21.63 7.48 6.13
N THR A 537 -22.49 6.56 5.71
CA THR A 537 -22.07 5.39 4.93
C THR A 537 -23.08 5.05 3.85
N PHE A 538 -22.59 4.56 2.71
CA PHE A 538 -23.42 3.97 1.67
C PHE A 538 -23.05 2.50 1.56
N SER A 539 -23.75 1.65 2.32
CA SER A 539 -23.29 0.30 2.60
C SER A 539 -24.41 -0.70 2.83
N LYS A 540 -24.08 -1.98 2.65
CA LYS A 540 -24.95 -3.11 2.97
C LYS A 540 -24.67 -3.64 4.36
N ASP A 541 -23.40 -3.71 4.75
CA ASP A 541 -22.96 -4.26 6.03
C ASP A 541 -21.53 -3.82 6.36
N VAL A 542 -21.02 -4.29 7.51
CA VAL A 542 -19.66 -3.98 8.00
C VAL A 542 -18.51 -4.43 7.09
N THR A 543 -18.79 -5.21 6.05
CA THR A 543 -17.85 -5.75 5.06
C THR A 543 -18.08 -5.29 3.62
N HIS A 544 -19.24 -4.72 3.28
CA HIS A 544 -19.59 -4.29 1.91
C HIS A 544 -20.10 -2.86 1.89
N ARG A 545 -19.39 -1.98 1.18
CA ARG A 545 -19.75 -0.56 1.06
C ARG A 545 -19.30 0.07 -0.24
N ASN A 546 -19.96 1.13 -0.65
CA ASN A 546 -19.48 2.05 -1.67
C ASN A 546 -18.60 3.13 -1.03
N PHE A 547 -19.02 3.73 0.09
CA PHE A 547 -18.17 4.63 0.86
C PHE A 547 -18.51 4.65 2.36
N THR A 548 -17.58 5.16 3.17
CA THR A 548 -17.84 5.62 4.54
C THR A 548 -17.04 6.87 4.82
N LEU A 549 -17.71 7.92 5.32
CA LEU A 549 -17.12 8.93 6.19
C LEU A 549 -17.36 8.52 7.65
N GLY A 550 -16.28 8.41 8.43
CA GLY A 550 -16.32 7.89 9.79
C GLY A 550 -15.34 8.57 10.73
N GLN A 551 -15.21 8.01 11.92
CA GLN A 551 -14.28 8.44 12.95
C GLN A 551 -13.37 7.28 13.39
N ASP A 552 -12.08 7.56 13.58
CA ASP A 552 -11.12 6.67 14.24
C ASP A 552 -10.32 7.44 15.29
N GLY A 553 -10.49 7.07 16.56
CA GLY A 553 -9.96 7.84 17.68
C GLY A 553 -10.47 9.27 17.66
N ASN A 554 -9.56 10.23 17.50
CA ASN A 554 -9.87 11.66 17.44
C ASN A 554 -9.69 12.26 16.03
N ARG A 555 -9.81 11.45 14.98
CA ARG A 555 -9.67 11.86 13.58
C ARG A 555 -10.85 11.39 12.76
N PHE A 556 -11.15 12.08 11.66
CA PHE A 556 -12.03 11.53 10.64
C PHE A 556 -11.33 10.41 9.88
N ALA A 557 -12.10 9.48 9.34
CA ALA A 557 -11.62 8.36 8.56
C ALA A 557 -12.50 8.20 7.32
N ILE A 558 -11.89 7.94 6.16
CA ILE A 558 -12.63 7.72 4.91
C ILE A 558 -12.33 6.34 4.33
N ARG A 559 -13.35 5.73 3.71
CA ARG A 559 -13.21 4.60 2.80
C ARG A 559 -14.02 4.86 1.54
N ILE A 560 -13.46 4.56 0.37
CA ILE A 560 -14.16 4.61 -0.91
C ILE A 560 -13.83 3.32 -1.67
N ARG A 561 -14.88 2.62 -2.12
CA ARG A 561 -14.77 1.43 -2.96
C ARG A 561 -14.50 1.86 -4.40
N THR A 562 -13.54 1.21 -5.02
CA THR A 562 -13.17 1.35 -6.43
C THR A 562 -12.81 -0.03 -6.95
N PRO A 563 -12.62 -0.23 -8.26
CA PRO A 563 -12.10 -1.50 -8.78
C PRO A 563 -10.70 -1.89 -8.25
N ARG A 564 -10.00 -0.97 -7.58
CA ARG A 564 -8.67 -1.18 -7.01
C ARG A 564 -8.67 -1.43 -5.50
N THR A 565 -9.79 -1.20 -4.82
CA THR A 565 -9.94 -1.45 -3.39
C THR A 565 -10.80 -2.69 -3.15
N GLY A 566 -10.71 -3.26 -1.94
CA GLY A 566 -11.56 -4.39 -1.55
C GLY A 566 -13.04 -3.99 -1.44
N GLU A 567 -13.93 -4.97 -1.36
CA GLU A 567 -15.40 -4.83 -1.21
C GLU A 567 -15.82 -3.89 -0.06
N ASN A 568 -14.96 -3.78 0.95
CA ASN A 568 -15.15 -2.95 2.12
C ASN A 568 -14.53 -1.54 1.99
N GLY A 569 -14.10 -1.14 0.79
CA GLY A 569 -13.27 0.04 0.53
C GLY A 569 -11.86 -0.04 1.15
N GLN A 570 -11.36 -1.27 1.38
CA GLN A 570 -10.04 -1.53 1.98
C GLN A 570 -8.91 -1.37 0.96
N GLY A 571 -7.74 -0.89 1.40
CA GLY A 571 -6.62 -0.52 0.54
C GLY A 571 -6.66 0.93 0.08
N GLY A 572 -7.70 1.68 0.46
CA GLY A 572 -7.84 3.12 0.20
C GLY A 572 -8.14 3.93 1.45
N GLU A 573 -8.16 3.32 2.64
CA GLU A 573 -8.49 4.01 3.89
C GLU A 573 -7.37 4.92 4.39
N PHE A 574 -7.75 6.06 4.94
CA PHE A 574 -6.86 6.93 5.71
C PHE A 574 -7.65 7.81 6.69
N SER A 575 -6.92 8.40 7.64
CA SER A 575 -7.49 9.31 8.63
C SER A 575 -7.00 10.75 8.45
N PHE A 576 -7.91 11.71 8.50
CA PHE A 576 -7.64 13.13 8.25
C PHE A 576 -8.37 14.00 9.27
N GLY A 577 -7.91 15.25 9.43
CA GLY A 577 -8.51 16.20 10.37
C GLY A 577 -8.43 15.77 11.83
N LYS A 578 -8.56 16.72 12.75
CA LYS A 578 -8.66 16.43 14.18
C LYS A 578 -10.07 16.78 14.63
N ILE A 579 -10.66 15.91 15.43
CA ILE A 579 -11.97 16.11 16.07
C ILE A 579 -11.73 16.70 17.46
N GLU A 580 -12.41 17.81 17.74
CA GLU A 580 -12.43 18.45 19.05
C GLU A 580 -13.76 18.16 19.77
N SER A 581 -13.67 17.76 21.03
CA SER A 581 -14.84 17.40 21.84
C SER A 581 -15.84 18.56 21.91
N GLY A 582 -17.10 18.27 21.62
CA GLY A 582 -18.24 19.16 21.82
C GLY A 582 -18.31 20.35 20.87
N LYS A 583 -17.38 20.46 19.92
CA LYS A 583 -17.38 21.53 18.92
C LYS A 583 -18.05 21.07 17.62
N PRO A 584 -18.93 21.90 17.02
CA PRO A 584 -19.35 21.70 15.64
C PRO A 584 -18.15 21.83 14.69
N ILE A 585 -17.99 20.84 13.81
CA ILE A 585 -16.92 20.80 12.81
C ILE A 585 -17.55 20.59 11.45
N HIS A 586 -17.29 21.51 10.52
CA HIS A 586 -17.74 21.39 9.13
C HIS A 586 -16.74 20.54 8.37
N VAL A 587 -17.22 19.50 7.72
CA VAL A 587 -16.38 18.53 7.01
C VAL A 587 -16.88 18.39 5.59
N ILE A 588 -15.96 18.48 4.63
CA ILE A 588 -16.23 18.13 3.23
C ILE A 588 -15.19 17.11 2.78
N VAL A 589 -15.64 15.97 2.24
CA VAL A 589 -14.78 15.03 1.53
C VAL A 589 -15.22 14.97 0.07
N SER A 590 -14.31 15.27 -0.83
CA SER A 590 -14.57 15.42 -2.26
C SER A 590 -13.63 14.51 -3.05
N TYR A 591 -14.18 13.70 -3.95
CA TYR A 591 -13.49 12.70 -4.73
C TYR A 591 -13.79 12.83 -6.22
N PHE A 592 -12.75 12.62 -7.03
CA PHE A 592 -12.84 12.24 -8.44
C PHE A 592 -11.75 11.20 -8.71
N PRO A 593 -11.75 10.50 -9.86
CA PRO A 593 -10.90 9.32 -10.03
C PRO A 593 -9.42 9.59 -9.72
N GLY A 594 -8.88 8.85 -8.75
CA GLY A 594 -7.48 8.96 -8.32
C GLY A 594 -7.15 10.13 -7.40
N ASN A 595 -8.14 10.93 -6.97
CA ASN A 595 -7.89 12.17 -6.24
C ASN A 595 -8.95 12.43 -5.17
N ILE A 596 -8.50 12.64 -3.93
CA ILE A 596 -9.37 12.96 -2.80
C ILE A 596 -8.92 14.25 -2.11
N TYR A 597 -9.88 15.07 -1.72
CA TYR A 597 -9.69 16.34 -1.03
C TYR A 597 -10.58 16.34 0.21
N CYS A 598 -9.99 16.60 1.37
CA CYS A 598 -10.72 16.69 2.63
C CYS A 598 -10.53 18.07 3.24
N TYR A 599 -11.65 18.72 3.51
CA TYR A 599 -11.71 20.04 4.11
C TYR A 599 -12.30 19.95 5.52
N VAL A 600 -11.74 20.71 6.44
CA VAL A 600 -12.25 20.90 7.80
C VAL A 600 -12.36 22.40 8.04
N ASP A 601 -13.56 22.86 8.39
CA ASP A 601 -13.84 24.27 8.66
C ASP A 601 -13.38 25.19 7.51
N GLY A 602 -13.67 24.78 6.26
CA GLY A 602 -13.33 25.49 5.04
C GLY A 602 -11.87 25.33 4.57
N GLU A 603 -10.99 24.77 5.40
CA GLU A 603 -9.56 24.63 5.11
C GLU A 603 -9.22 23.24 4.55
N LEU A 604 -8.37 23.17 3.53
CA LEU A 604 -7.87 21.90 2.99
C LEU A 604 -6.88 21.26 3.97
N VAL A 605 -7.28 20.15 4.61
CA VAL A 605 -6.45 19.42 5.58
C VAL A 605 -5.82 18.15 5.02
N HIS A 606 -6.31 17.66 3.89
CA HIS A 606 -5.74 16.52 3.19
C HIS A 606 -6.03 16.58 1.70
N SER A 607 -5.02 16.31 0.87
CA SER A 607 -5.19 15.93 -0.52
C SER A 607 -4.28 14.74 -0.83
N GLY A 608 -4.76 13.80 -1.65
CA GLY A 608 -4.01 12.57 -1.89
C GLY A 608 -4.44 11.81 -3.14
N ASN A 609 -3.54 10.94 -3.60
CA ASN A 609 -3.69 10.10 -4.80
C ASN A 609 -3.85 8.60 -4.47
N GLY A 610 -4.19 8.26 -3.22
CA GLY A 610 -4.18 6.88 -2.73
C GLY A 610 -5.36 6.02 -3.19
N ILE A 611 -6.53 6.64 -3.45
CA ILE A 611 -7.73 5.91 -3.87
C ILE A 611 -7.84 6.00 -5.39
N GLN A 612 -7.33 4.98 -6.08
CA GLN A 612 -7.34 4.91 -7.54
C GLN A 612 -8.61 4.23 -8.06
N GLY A 613 -9.13 4.71 -9.19
CA GLY A 613 -10.23 4.09 -9.93
C GLY A 613 -11.51 4.91 -10.00
N ASP A 614 -12.52 4.37 -10.65
CA ASP A 614 -13.84 4.98 -10.82
C ASP A 614 -14.87 4.29 -9.91
N PHE A 615 -16.16 4.57 -10.10
CA PHE A 615 -17.24 3.95 -9.33
C PHE A 615 -17.95 2.82 -10.09
N SER A 616 -17.31 2.24 -11.11
CA SER A 616 -17.91 1.20 -11.96
C SER A 616 -18.39 -0.03 -11.17
N ASN A 617 -17.67 -0.39 -10.10
CA ASN A 617 -18.00 -1.51 -9.22
C ASN A 617 -18.94 -1.16 -8.05
N TRP A 618 -19.51 0.05 -8.03
CA TRP A 618 -20.52 0.39 -7.02
C TRP A 618 -21.83 -0.35 -7.26
N GLU A 619 -22.44 -0.78 -6.15
CA GLU A 619 -23.67 -1.57 -6.07
C GLU A 619 -24.76 -0.81 -5.32
N LEU A 620 -26.02 -1.26 -5.42
CA LEU A 620 -27.12 -0.64 -4.69
C LEU A 620 -27.09 -1.02 -3.20
N PHE A 621 -26.85 -0.03 -2.36
CA PHE A 621 -26.77 -0.13 -0.90
C PHE A 621 -27.67 0.89 -0.23
N LEU A 622 -27.64 1.02 1.11
CA LEU A 622 -28.43 2.00 1.84
C LEU A 622 -27.57 3.18 2.29
N LEU A 623 -28.06 4.41 2.10
CA LEU A 623 -27.44 5.61 2.65
C LEU A 623 -27.86 5.79 4.12
N LEU A 624 -26.89 5.63 5.02
CA LEU A 624 -27.11 5.57 6.45
C LEU A 624 -26.28 6.63 7.18
N PHE A 625 -26.82 7.09 8.32
CA PHE A 625 -26.18 8.01 9.25
C PHE A 625 -26.09 7.33 10.62
N GLY A 626 -24.91 7.30 11.24
CA GLY A 626 -24.73 6.82 12.62
C GLY A 626 -24.34 5.35 12.80
N ASP A 627 -24.73 4.45 11.90
CA ASP A 627 -24.30 3.04 11.94
C ASP A 627 -24.35 2.40 10.53
N GLU A 628 -24.42 1.07 10.44
CA GLU A 628 -24.63 0.28 9.23
C GLU A 628 -25.94 -0.52 9.27
N ALA A 629 -26.39 -1.01 8.12
CA ALA A 629 -27.72 -1.64 8.01
C ALA A 629 -27.92 -2.86 8.95
N ASN A 630 -26.82 -3.55 9.31
CA ASN A 630 -26.82 -4.70 10.23
C ASN A 630 -26.25 -4.35 11.62
N GLY A 631 -25.96 -3.08 11.86
CA GLY A 631 -25.34 -2.55 13.05
C GLY A 631 -23.86 -2.90 13.26
N GLY A 632 -23.34 -2.50 14.43
CA GLY A 632 -22.03 -2.95 14.95
C GLY A 632 -20.86 -2.00 14.68
N ARG A 633 -21.11 -0.84 14.08
CA ARG A 633 -20.12 0.24 13.88
C ARG A 633 -20.68 1.61 14.26
N ASN A 634 -21.55 1.63 15.28
CA ASN A 634 -22.17 2.82 15.86
C ASN A 634 -21.19 3.98 16.06
N TRP A 635 -21.62 5.15 15.60
CA TRP A 635 -20.98 6.42 15.84
C TRP A 635 -21.71 7.19 16.94
N ASP A 636 -20.94 7.77 17.86
CA ASP A 636 -21.48 8.44 19.04
C ASP A 636 -21.34 9.95 18.82
N GLY A 637 -22.41 10.59 18.35
CA GLY A 637 -22.38 12.00 18.02
C GLY A 637 -23.65 12.49 17.33
N LYS A 638 -23.55 13.72 16.80
CA LYS A 638 -24.66 14.47 16.23
C LYS A 638 -24.33 15.01 14.84
N LEU A 639 -25.32 14.96 13.95
CA LEU A 639 -25.31 15.65 12.66
C LEU A 639 -26.37 16.74 12.64
N SER A 640 -26.00 17.93 12.17
CA SER A 640 -26.93 19.05 12.00
C SER A 640 -27.23 19.37 10.55
N HIS A 641 -26.32 19.02 9.64
CA HIS A 641 -26.44 19.27 8.21
C HIS A 641 -25.76 18.13 7.46
N VAL A 642 -26.37 17.69 6.37
CA VAL A 642 -25.80 16.70 5.45
C VAL A 642 -26.11 17.13 4.02
N ALA A 643 -25.12 17.10 3.14
CA ALA A 643 -25.31 17.22 1.71
C ALA A 643 -24.38 16.26 0.97
N ILE A 644 -24.90 15.64 -0.09
CA ILE A 644 -24.14 14.74 -0.96
C ILE A 644 -24.32 15.19 -2.40
N TYR A 645 -23.19 15.33 -3.08
CA TYR A 645 -23.10 15.78 -4.46
C TYR A 645 -22.48 14.69 -5.31
N SER A 646 -22.94 14.60 -6.57
CA SER A 646 -22.31 13.78 -7.61
C SER A 646 -21.26 14.57 -8.39
N ARG A 647 -20.64 15.57 -7.76
CA ARG A 647 -19.57 16.40 -8.35
C ARG A 647 -18.51 16.70 -7.31
N PHE A 648 -17.37 17.18 -7.78
CA PHE A 648 -16.30 17.70 -6.96
C PHE A 648 -16.65 19.08 -6.36
N VAL A 649 -16.32 19.25 -5.08
CA VAL A 649 -16.25 20.53 -4.38
C VAL A 649 -14.78 20.93 -4.21
N GLY A 650 -14.43 22.12 -4.71
CA GLY A 650 -13.09 22.70 -4.64
C GLY A 650 -12.89 23.63 -3.43
N LEU A 651 -11.66 24.10 -3.23
CA LEU A 651 -11.26 24.92 -2.07
C LEU A 651 -12.08 26.19 -1.90
N GLU A 652 -12.27 26.98 -2.97
CA GLU A 652 -13.02 28.24 -2.89
C GLU A 652 -14.48 28.01 -2.46
N GLU A 653 -15.11 26.96 -2.99
CA GLU A 653 -16.47 26.59 -2.62
C GLU A 653 -16.54 26.03 -1.20
N ALA A 654 -15.57 25.21 -0.77
CA ALA A 654 -15.50 24.68 0.59
C ALA A 654 -15.38 25.82 1.63
N ALA A 655 -14.51 26.80 1.38
CA ALA A 655 -14.37 27.98 2.22
C ALA A 655 -15.65 28.81 2.28
N HIS A 656 -16.31 29.01 1.13
CA HIS A 656 -17.58 29.73 1.07
C HIS A 656 -18.70 29.00 1.83
N LYS A 657 -18.83 27.68 1.67
CA LYS A 657 -19.80 26.85 2.40
C LYS A 657 -19.61 26.96 3.91
N PHE A 658 -18.36 26.96 4.39
CA PHE A 658 -18.08 27.17 5.80
C PHE A 658 -18.51 28.56 6.28
N GLN A 659 -18.26 29.60 5.49
CA GLN A 659 -18.69 30.96 5.81
C GLN A 659 -20.22 31.04 5.98
N LEU A 660 -21.01 30.38 5.12
CA LEU A 660 -22.48 30.33 5.25
C LEU A 660 -22.93 29.69 6.58
N ILE A 661 -22.24 28.63 7.02
CA ILE A 661 -22.51 28.00 8.33
C ILE A 661 -22.20 28.96 9.48
N GLN A 662 -21.11 29.73 9.39
CA GLN A 662 -20.75 30.72 10.42
C GLN A 662 -21.74 31.89 10.48
N GLU A 663 -22.21 32.37 9.33
CA GLU A 663 -23.17 33.48 9.25
C GLU A 663 -24.55 33.11 9.83
N LYS A 664 -24.99 31.85 9.69
CA LYS A 664 -26.25 31.36 10.28
C LYS A 664 -26.16 31.11 11.79
N ALA A 665 -24.96 30.85 12.32
CA ALA A 665 -24.74 30.60 13.75
C ALA A 665 -24.66 31.89 14.60
N ASN A 666 -24.40 33.03 13.95
CA ASN A 666 -24.41 34.37 14.57
C ASN A 666 -25.77 35.04 14.42
#